data_AF-A0A7K4BE94-F1
#
_entry.id   AF-A0A7K4BE94-F1
#
_cell.length_a   1.000
_cell.length_b   1.000
_cell.length_c   1.000
_cell.angle_alpha   90.00
_cell.angle_beta   90.00
_cell.angle_gamma   90.00
#
_symmetry.space_group_name_H-M   'P 1'
#
loop_
_entity.id
_entity.type
_entity.pdbx_description
1 polymer ?
#
loop_
_entity_poly.entity_id
_entity_poly.type
_entity_poly.pdbx_seq_one_letter_code
_entity_poly.pdbx_strand_id
1 'polypeptide(L)'
;MKQDATYIRWFIDTRNEDVGLVGGKNASLGEMYGELTQKGVRIPDGFAVTAEGYWHVLNSAGILDDLQEILAGLDRNDIADLARRGRRARDLILSAGVPDDLWGEIKAAYDMLCDEYGPDADVAVRSSATAEDLPTASFAGQQETYLNIRGYQALRDAYIRCLASLFTDRAIAYRVDNHFDHFEVGLSVGIMKMVRSDLAASGVIFTLDTDTGFRDVVLITGSYGLGEMIVQGAVNPDEFYVFKPTFRKGYRAIVRKNLGEKRMKLIYGQGGAKEVTRGVDVPEADRKRFCIDEGDILTLAGYALTIEDHYSAKAGKSMPMDIEWAKDGETGEIFIVQARPETVQSQKAGDVLETYHIDEHGVVLATGKSIGDKIAVGKARVITDVSRLPEFKPGEILISDTTTPDWEPVMKTAAAIVTNRGGRTSHAAIVSREHGIPAVVGTGDATGKVPTGQEVTVSCAEGEEGFVYDRALAFHVEKITLTDLRRPKTEVMMNLGNPEAAFGLAMVPNDGIGLARMEFIISSYIKVHPMALIHPDRVTDESVKQSIASLIYGYPDGMEYFVERLAEGAGTIAAAFYPNPVVVRMSDFKTNEYASLLGGTYFEPEEANPMLGFRGASRYYDDRYREGFALECRAMKRVREEMGLTNLIIMIPFCRRVEEARQVIEELGKNGLRRGENGLQIYQMCEIPNNVVQIDAFSE
;
A
#
# COMPACT_ATOMS: atom_id res chain seq x y z
N MET A 1 36.03 -1.50 22.98
CA MET A 1 37.05 -1.46 21.91
C MET A 1 36.34 -1.33 20.55
N LYS A 2 35.75 -0.17 20.23
CA LYS A 2 35.03 0.02 18.94
C LYS A 2 35.97 0.34 17.74
N GLN A 3 37.26 0.58 17.97
CA GLN A 3 38.13 1.30 17.01
C GLN A 3 39.16 0.47 16.22
N ASP A 4 39.30 -0.84 16.47
CA ASP A 4 40.32 -1.69 15.81
C ASP A 4 39.75 -2.83 14.93
N ALA A 5 38.45 -2.81 14.59
CA ALA A 5 37.86 -3.83 13.73
C ALA A 5 38.09 -3.52 12.25
N THR A 6 38.73 -4.44 11.53
CA THR A 6 39.09 -4.26 10.12
C THR A 6 37.84 -4.36 9.25
N TYR A 7 37.03 -5.40 9.47
CA TYR A 7 35.95 -5.81 8.58
C TYR A 7 34.56 -5.44 9.06
N ILE A 8 34.41 -4.96 10.31
CA ILE A 8 33.13 -4.64 10.93
C ILE A 8 32.91 -3.12 10.99
N ARG A 9 31.71 -2.68 10.61
CA ARG A 9 31.24 -1.31 10.82
C ARG A 9 29.88 -1.33 11.51
N TRP A 10 29.73 -0.61 12.62
CA TRP A 10 28.44 -0.47 13.30
C TRP A 10 27.54 0.50 12.54
N PHE A 11 26.22 0.31 12.60
CA PHE A 11 25.29 1.20 11.90
C PHE A 11 25.44 2.67 12.33
N ILE A 12 25.75 2.92 13.61
CA ILE A 12 26.02 4.29 14.09
C ILE A 12 27.20 4.97 13.38
N ASP A 13 28.16 4.18 12.89
CA ASP A 13 29.41 4.64 12.27
C ASP A 13 29.35 4.62 10.73
N THR A 14 28.22 4.25 10.12
CA THR A 14 28.04 4.22 8.65
C THR A 14 27.08 5.30 8.17
N ARG A 15 27.26 5.76 6.92
CA ARG A 15 26.40 6.75 6.24
C ARG A 15 26.16 6.37 4.78
N ASN A 16 25.29 7.12 4.10
CA ASN A 16 25.00 6.90 2.66
C ASN A 16 26.22 7.07 1.75
N GLU A 17 27.29 7.72 2.20
CA GLU A 17 28.54 7.85 1.46
C GLU A 17 29.37 6.56 1.47
N ASP A 18 29.08 5.62 2.39
CA ASP A 18 29.82 4.36 2.57
C ASP A 18 29.28 3.20 1.72
N VAL A 19 28.46 3.46 0.70
CA VAL A 19 27.85 2.42 -0.17
C VAL A 19 28.90 1.49 -0.79
N GLY A 20 30.07 2.00 -1.17
CA GLY A 20 31.16 1.18 -1.69
C GLY A 20 31.74 0.19 -0.68
N LEU A 21 31.60 0.46 0.62
CA LEU A 21 32.14 -0.35 1.71
C LEU A 21 31.10 -1.31 2.30
N VAL A 22 29.87 -0.82 2.54
CA VAL A 22 28.82 -1.58 3.24
C VAL A 22 27.60 -1.88 2.38
N GLY A 23 27.57 -1.47 1.12
CA GLY A 23 26.41 -1.65 0.24
C GLY A 23 25.26 -0.71 0.56
N GLY A 24 24.30 -0.62 -0.37
CA GLY A 24 23.21 0.35 -0.32
C GLY A 24 22.31 0.27 0.91
N LYS A 25 21.82 -0.94 1.22
CA LYS A 25 20.91 -1.18 2.35
C LYS A 25 21.56 -0.85 3.70
N ASN A 26 22.78 -1.31 3.94
CA ASN A 26 23.45 -1.05 5.22
C ASN A 26 23.88 0.41 5.36
N ALA A 27 24.23 1.07 4.25
CA ALA A 27 24.50 2.51 4.24
C ALA A 27 23.23 3.31 4.61
N SER A 28 22.09 2.97 4.02
CA SER A 28 20.78 3.55 4.37
C SER A 28 20.38 3.29 5.82
N LEU A 29 20.57 2.06 6.32
CA LEU A 29 20.34 1.73 7.73
C LEU A 29 21.22 2.57 8.67
N GLY A 30 22.49 2.74 8.34
CA GLY A 30 23.41 3.56 9.13
C GLY A 30 23.07 5.04 9.10
N GLU A 31 22.72 5.58 7.94
CA GLU A 31 22.23 6.95 7.79
C GLU A 31 21.01 7.18 8.68
N MET A 32 20.02 6.28 8.61
CA MET A 32 18.83 6.40 9.44
C MET A 32 19.18 6.28 10.93
N TYR A 33 20.02 5.31 11.32
CA TYR A 33 20.35 5.06 12.72
C TYR A 33 21.11 6.26 13.31
N GLY A 34 22.06 6.83 12.57
CA GLY A 34 22.84 7.99 13.00
C GLY A 34 22.06 9.31 13.04
N GLU A 35 21.23 9.57 12.02
CA GLU A 35 20.61 10.90 11.83
C GLU A 35 19.15 10.99 12.29
N LEU A 36 18.41 9.87 12.31
CA LEU A 36 16.97 9.86 12.57
C LEU A 36 16.59 9.33 13.95
N THR A 37 17.46 8.56 14.62
CA THR A 37 17.24 8.12 16.00
C THR A 37 17.08 9.31 16.95
N GLN A 38 17.87 10.37 16.77
CA GLN A 38 17.75 11.61 17.56
C GLN A 38 16.46 12.39 17.25
N LYS A 39 15.85 12.14 16.09
CA LYS A 39 14.55 12.71 15.67
C LYS A 39 13.36 11.82 16.08
N GLY A 40 13.61 10.75 16.83
CA GLY A 40 12.59 9.86 17.38
C GLY A 40 12.24 8.64 16.52
N VAL A 41 12.86 8.47 15.34
CA VAL A 41 12.66 7.27 14.52
C VAL A 41 13.45 6.11 15.12
N ARG A 42 12.78 5.01 15.44
CA ARG A 42 13.44 3.84 16.05
C ARG A 42 13.90 2.88 14.97
N ILE A 43 15.15 2.46 15.04
CA ILE A 43 15.78 1.51 14.11
C ILE A 43 16.49 0.45 14.94
N PRO A 44 16.35 -0.85 14.61
CA PRO A 44 17.06 -1.89 15.34
C PRO A 44 18.56 -1.76 15.17
N ASP A 45 19.32 -1.94 16.25
CA ASP A 45 20.78 -1.86 16.19
C ASP A 45 21.40 -3.09 15.50
N GLY A 46 22.63 -2.93 15.05
CA GLY A 46 23.38 -3.94 14.34
C GLY A 46 24.69 -3.44 13.76
N PHE A 47 25.32 -4.30 12.98
CA PHE A 47 26.58 -4.03 12.31
C PHE A 47 26.60 -4.64 10.91
N ALA A 48 27.41 -4.06 10.04
CA ALA A 48 27.71 -4.56 8.72
C ALA A 48 29.09 -5.23 8.71
N VAL A 49 29.15 -6.42 8.11
CA VAL A 49 30.40 -6.99 7.62
C VAL A 49 30.66 -6.41 6.24
N THR A 50 31.75 -5.67 6.11
CA THR A 50 32.12 -4.89 4.92
C THR A 50 32.38 -5.77 3.69
N ALA A 51 32.35 -5.15 2.51
CA ALA A 51 32.74 -5.78 1.25
C ALA A 51 34.19 -6.30 1.26
N GLU A 52 35.09 -5.68 2.04
CA GLU A 52 36.46 -6.19 2.24
C GLU A 52 36.45 -7.57 2.92
N GLY A 53 35.54 -7.80 3.87
CA GLY A 53 35.36 -9.11 4.49
C GLY A 53 34.95 -10.19 3.49
N TYR A 54 34.08 -9.84 2.52
CA TYR A 54 33.72 -10.73 1.42
C TYR A 54 34.94 -11.09 0.55
N TRP A 55 35.73 -10.09 0.14
CA TRP A 55 36.95 -10.34 -0.63
C TRP A 55 37.98 -11.18 0.14
N HIS A 56 38.10 -10.95 1.46
CA HIS A 56 38.98 -11.73 2.32
C HIS A 56 38.61 -13.21 2.37
N VAL A 57 37.31 -13.55 2.41
CA VAL A 57 36.82 -14.93 2.33
C VAL A 57 37.26 -15.58 1.02
N LEU A 58 37.03 -14.92 -0.11
CA LEU A 58 37.36 -15.48 -1.43
C LEU A 58 38.87 -15.66 -1.63
N ASN A 59 39.66 -14.67 -1.21
CA ASN A 59 41.12 -14.70 -1.35
C ASN A 59 41.77 -15.72 -0.41
N SER A 60 41.31 -15.81 0.85
CA SER A 60 41.84 -16.77 1.82
C SER A 60 41.55 -18.21 1.44
N ALA A 61 40.40 -18.47 0.79
CA ALA A 61 40.05 -19.78 0.27
C ALA A 61 40.68 -20.09 -1.10
N GLY A 62 41.23 -19.08 -1.79
CA GLY A 62 41.84 -19.24 -3.11
C GLY A 62 40.87 -19.58 -4.23
N ILE A 63 39.59 -19.21 -4.09
CA ILE A 63 38.50 -19.63 -5.00
C ILE A 63 38.15 -18.59 -6.08
N LEU A 64 38.85 -17.46 -6.12
CA LEU A 64 38.53 -16.36 -7.03
C LEU A 64 38.71 -16.75 -8.50
N ASP A 65 39.83 -17.38 -8.84
CA ASP A 65 40.12 -17.83 -10.21
C ASP A 65 39.15 -18.93 -10.66
N ASP A 66 38.80 -19.85 -9.76
CA ASP A 66 37.81 -20.90 -10.01
C ASP A 66 36.41 -20.30 -10.29
N LEU A 67 36.01 -19.26 -9.55
CA LEU A 67 34.75 -18.54 -9.80
C LEU A 67 34.76 -17.85 -11.17
N GLN A 68 35.87 -17.24 -11.56
CA GLN A 68 36.03 -16.62 -12.88
C GLN A 68 35.89 -17.66 -13.99
N GLU A 69 36.53 -18.82 -13.85
CA GLU A 69 36.42 -19.92 -14.82
C GLU A 69 34.99 -20.46 -14.91
N ILE A 70 34.30 -20.63 -13.77
CA ILE A 70 32.90 -21.09 -13.73
C ILE A 70 31.98 -20.15 -14.51
N LEU A 71 32.19 -18.84 -14.43
CA LEU A 71 31.34 -17.84 -15.09
C LEU A 71 31.83 -17.44 -16.49
N ALA A 72 33.03 -17.88 -16.90
CA ALA A 72 33.59 -17.54 -18.21
C ALA A 72 32.74 -18.07 -19.38
N GLY A 73 32.35 -17.18 -20.29
CA GLY A 73 31.57 -17.55 -21.48
C GLY A 73 30.13 -18.00 -21.16
N LEU A 74 29.57 -17.58 -20.02
CA LEU A 74 28.16 -17.76 -19.68
C LEU A 74 27.26 -17.19 -20.80
N ASP A 75 26.37 -18.02 -21.34
CA ASP A 75 25.31 -17.56 -22.25
C ASP A 75 24.01 -17.32 -21.46
N ARG A 76 23.55 -16.07 -21.42
CA ARG A 76 22.34 -15.67 -20.69
C ARG A 76 21.05 -16.31 -21.22
N ASN A 77 21.03 -16.76 -22.48
CA ASN A 77 19.83 -17.35 -23.07
C ASN A 77 19.74 -18.86 -22.78
N ASP A 78 20.80 -19.48 -22.27
CA ASP A 78 20.80 -20.86 -21.82
C ASP A 78 20.54 -20.94 -20.31
N ILE A 79 19.26 -21.02 -19.96
CA ILE A 79 18.79 -21.13 -18.57
C ILE A 79 19.41 -22.35 -17.86
N ALA A 80 19.66 -23.45 -18.58
CA ALA A 80 20.24 -24.65 -18.01
C ALA A 80 21.74 -24.48 -17.70
N ASP A 81 22.48 -23.78 -18.57
CA ASP A 81 23.88 -23.41 -18.31
C ASP A 81 24.00 -22.46 -17.11
N LEU A 82 23.14 -21.43 -17.05
CA LEU A 82 23.07 -20.48 -15.94
C LEU A 82 22.83 -21.20 -14.60
N ALA A 83 21.81 -22.06 -14.52
CA ALA A 83 21.49 -22.77 -13.29
C ALA A 83 22.61 -23.72 -12.85
N ARG A 84 23.30 -24.37 -13.80
CA ARG A 84 24.43 -25.26 -13.50
C ARG A 84 25.63 -24.48 -12.97
N ARG A 85 26.02 -23.40 -13.64
CA ARG A 85 27.17 -22.57 -13.25
C ARG A 85 26.90 -21.82 -11.95
N GLY A 86 25.70 -21.25 -11.80
CA GLY A 86 25.25 -20.60 -10.56
C GLY A 86 25.33 -21.55 -9.37
N ARG A 87 24.81 -22.79 -9.50
CA ARG A 87 24.92 -23.81 -8.45
C ARG A 87 26.38 -24.12 -8.09
N ARG A 88 27.24 -24.33 -9.10
CA ARG A 88 28.66 -24.63 -8.88
C ARG A 88 29.38 -23.49 -8.17
N ALA A 89 29.10 -22.24 -8.52
CA ALA A 89 29.63 -21.06 -7.85
C ALA A 89 29.16 -20.98 -6.37
N ARG A 90 27.88 -21.24 -6.11
CA ARG A 90 27.34 -21.26 -4.74
C ARG A 90 27.97 -22.37 -3.89
N ASP A 91 28.07 -23.59 -4.42
CA ASP A 91 28.67 -24.72 -3.72
C ASP A 91 30.14 -24.46 -3.37
N LEU A 92 30.88 -23.78 -4.27
CA LEU A 92 32.26 -23.38 -4.05
C LEU A 92 32.38 -22.38 -2.90
N ILE A 93 31.53 -21.35 -2.85
CA ILE A 93 31.51 -20.35 -1.77
C ILE A 93 31.09 -20.97 -0.44
N LEU A 94 30.06 -21.83 -0.43
CA LEU A 94 29.64 -22.55 0.78
C LEU A 94 30.76 -23.43 1.35
N SER A 95 31.64 -23.94 0.50
CA SER A 95 32.78 -24.79 0.89
C SER A 95 34.03 -24.00 1.32
N ALA A 96 34.09 -22.69 1.02
CA ALA A 96 35.25 -21.83 1.32
C ALA A 96 35.48 -21.62 2.83
N GLY A 97 34.40 -21.69 3.62
CA GLY A 97 34.42 -21.37 5.04
C GLY A 97 34.64 -19.89 5.32
N VAL A 98 34.67 -19.52 6.61
CA VAL A 98 34.94 -18.15 7.06
C VAL A 98 36.31 -18.12 7.74
N PRO A 99 37.28 -17.29 7.31
CA PRO A 99 38.58 -17.14 7.96
C PRO A 99 38.46 -16.84 9.46
N ASP A 100 39.38 -17.37 10.28
CA ASP A 100 39.28 -17.29 11.74
C ASP A 100 39.44 -15.86 12.29
N ASP A 101 40.20 -15.01 11.60
CA ASP A 101 40.38 -13.59 11.93
C ASP A 101 39.08 -12.80 11.70
N LEU A 102 38.46 -12.95 10.53
CA LEU A 102 37.16 -12.36 10.20
C LEU A 102 36.07 -12.88 11.13
N TRP A 103 36.03 -14.20 11.38
CA TRP A 103 35.07 -14.80 12.28
C TRP A 103 35.24 -14.30 13.73
N GLY A 104 36.48 -14.07 14.16
CA GLY A 104 36.78 -13.47 15.45
C GLY A 104 36.15 -12.08 15.62
N GLU A 105 36.24 -11.23 14.59
CA GLU A 105 35.60 -9.90 14.61
C GLU A 105 34.06 -9.99 14.59
N ILE A 106 33.48 -10.86 13.73
CA ILE A 106 32.02 -11.07 13.67
C ILE A 106 31.49 -11.55 15.03
N LYS A 107 32.20 -12.50 15.66
CA LYS A 107 31.83 -13.03 16.97
C LYS A 107 31.87 -11.94 18.03
N ALA A 108 32.94 -11.14 18.08
CA ALA A 108 33.07 -10.06 19.04
C ALA A 108 31.95 -9.01 18.88
N ALA A 109 31.57 -8.68 17.65
CA ALA A 109 30.46 -7.76 17.39
C ALA A 109 29.09 -8.36 17.78
N TYR A 110 28.88 -9.65 17.52
CA TYR A 110 27.66 -10.35 17.97
C TYR A 110 27.59 -10.50 19.49
N ASP A 111 28.72 -10.71 20.17
CA ASP A 111 28.80 -10.73 21.64
C ASP A 111 28.36 -9.38 22.23
N MET A 112 28.74 -8.26 21.60
CA MET A 112 28.26 -6.93 22.02
C MET A 112 26.74 -6.76 21.87
N LEU A 113 26.13 -7.32 20.81
CA LEU A 113 24.67 -7.35 20.69
C LEU A 113 24.04 -8.25 21.77
N CYS A 114 24.67 -9.37 22.12
CA CYS A 114 24.19 -10.24 23.19
C CYS A 114 24.29 -9.57 24.58
N ASP A 115 25.33 -8.76 24.81
CA ASP A 115 25.48 -8.00 26.05
C ASP A 115 24.35 -6.97 26.22
N GLU A 116 23.87 -6.39 25.13
CA GLU A 116 22.80 -5.38 25.13
C GLU A 116 21.40 -6.00 25.17
N TYR A 117 21.13 -7.01 24.34
CA TYR A 117 19.80 -7.58 24.12
C TYR A 117 19.56 -8.91 24.85
N GLY A 118 20.58 -9.44 25.54
CA GLY A 118 20.54 -10.70 26.28
C GLY A 118 21.22 -11.87 25.54
N PRO A 119 21.47 -12.99 26.26
CA PRO A 119 22.17 -14.14 25.70
C PRO A 119 21.41 -14.73 24.51
N ASP A 120 22.15 -15.14 23.48
CA ASP A 120 21.61 -15.68 22.23
C ASP A 120 20.60 -14.74 21.53
N ALA A 121 20.92 -13.44 21.51
CA ALA A 121 20.12 -12.42 20.83
C ALA A 121 19.77 -12.83 19.38
N ASP A 122 18.49 -12.78 19.04
CA ASP A 122 18.03 -13.12 17.70
C ASP A 122 18.30 -11.99 16.71
N VAL A 123 18.96 -12.34 15.61
CA VAL A 123 19.40 -11.41 14.55
C VAL A 123 18.88 -11.80 13.17
N ALA A 124 18.66 -10.80 12.33
CA ALA A 124 18.50 -10.96 10.89
C ALA A 124 19.86 -10.81 10.21
N VAL A 125 20.15 -11.68 9.24
CA VAL A 125 21.35 -11.62 8.40
C VAL A 125 20.89 -11.27 6.98
N ARG A 126 21.19 -10.04 6.55
CA ARG A 126 20.71 -9.44 5.30
C ARG A 126 21.88 -9.12 4.37
N SER A 127 21.69 -9.40 3.10
CA SER A 127 22.62 -9.09 2.02
C SER A 127 22.46 -7.63 1.57
N SER A 128 23.58 -6.96 1.34
CA SER A 128 23.66 -5.59 0.81
C SER A 128 24.80 -5.49 -0.19
N ALA A 129 24.49 -5.37 -1.48
CA ALA A 129 25.52 -5.29 -2.52
C ALA A 129 26.02 -3.85 -2.74
N THR A 130 27.27 -3.70 -3.16
CA THR A 130 27.88 -2.38 -3.44
C THR A 130 27.38 -1.72 -4.72
N ALA A 131 26.78 -2.50 -5.63
CA ALA A 131 26.22 -2.03 -6.90
C ALA A 131 24.68 -1.96 -6.89
N GLU A 132 24.04 -2.03 -5.72
CA GLU A 132 22.59 -2.14 -5.57
C GLU A 132 21.83 -0.84 -5.89
N ASP A 133 22.48 0.32 -5.76
CA ASP A 133 21.84 1.64 -5.78
C ASP A 133 22.13 2.48 -7.05
N LEU A 134 22.13 1.87 -8.24
CA LEU A 134 21.96 2.70 -9.44
C LEU A 134 20.50 3.24 -9.47
N PRO A 135 20.26 4.53 -9.82
CA PRO A 135 18.94 5.16 -9.84
C PRO A 135 17.85 4.44 -10.67
N THR A 136 18.24 3.46 -11.49
CA THR A 136 17.41 2.67 -12.41
C THR A 136 17.35 1.18 -12.06
N ALA A 137 18.02 0.74 -10.98
CA ALA A 137 18.22 -0.67 -10.65
C ALA A 137 17.43 -1.08 -9.40
N SER A 138 16.21 -1.61 -9.57
CA SER A 138 15.48 -2.21 -8.44
C SER A 138 15.92 -3.66 -8.23
N PHE A 139 16.89 -3.89 -7.35
CA PHE A 139 17.26 -5.26 -6.90
C PHE A 139 16.22 -5.85 -5.92
N ALA A 140 14.93 -5.59 -6.12
CA ALA A 140 13.88 -6.01 -5.20
C ALA A 140 13.81 -7.55 -5.11
N GLY A 141 14.04 -8.07 -3.90
CA GLY A 141 13.88 -9.49 -3.56
C GLY A 141 14.87 -10.45 -4.24
N GLN A 142 16.02 -9.99 -4.75
CA GLN A 142 16.96 -10.88 -5.45
C GLN A 142 17.89 -11.67 -4.51
N GLN A 143 18.09 -11.17 -3.29
CA GLN A 143 19.09 -11.67 -2.37
C GLN A 143 18.44 -12.25 -1.11
N GLU A 144 19.08 -13.28 -0.55
CA GLU A 144 18.52 -14.03 0.57
C GLU A 144 18.65 -13.23 1.87
N THR A 145 17.55 -13.21 2.63
CA THR A 145 17.49 -12.72 4.01
C THR A 145 17.24 -13.90 4.93
N TYR A 146 18.02 -14.00 5.99
CA TYR A 146 17.90 -15.05 6.99
C TYR A 146 17.41 -14.46 8.30
N LEU A 147 16.23 -14.90 8.75
CA LEU A 147 15.54 -14.37 9.93
C LEU A 147 15.69 -15.31 11.13
N ASN A 148 15.58 -14.77 12.35
CA ASN A 148 15.61 -15.51 13.61
C ASN A 148 16.88 -16.39 13.76
N ILE A 149 18.04 -15.83 13.42
CA ILE A 149 19.33 -16.50 13.59
C ILE A 149 19.80 -16.31 15.03
N ARG A 150 20.17 -17.41 15.69
CA ARG A 150 20.61 -17.42 17.10
C ARG A 150 21.84 -18.28 17.28
N GLY A 151 22.81 -17.73 18.01
CA GLY A 151 24.03 -18.42 18.38
C GLY A 151 25.05 -18.49 17.23
N TYR A 152 26.29 -18.78 17.62
CA TYR A 152 27.46 -18.67 16.75
C TYR A 152 27.40 -19.56 15.50
N GLN A 153 26.95 -20.81 15.64
CA GLN A 153 26.94 -21.75 14.51
C GLN A 153 25.95 -21.32 13.43
N ALA A 154 24.72 -20.98 13.83
CA ALA A 154 23.69 -20.52 12.89
C ALA A 154 24.09 -19.19 12.24
N LEU A 155 24.75 -18.29 12.98
CA LEU A 155 25.26 -17.03 12.44
C LEU A 155 26.35 -17.25 11.38
N ARG A 156 27.31 -18.16 11.63
CA ARG A 156 28.36 -18.50 10.67
C ARG A 156 27.76 -19.08 9.38
N ASP A 157 26.81 -19.99 9.53
CA ASP A 157 26.12 -20.64 8.42
C ASP A 157 25.26 -19.64 7.62
N ALA A 158 24.56 -18.73 8.29
CA ALA A 158 23.77 -17.70 7.63
C ALA A 158 24.65 -16.69 6.88
N TYR A 159 25.79 -16.30 7.47
CA TYR A 159 26.75 -15.39 6.83
C TYR A 159 27.30 -15.97 5.52
N ILE A 160 27.81 -17.21 5.52
CA ILE A 160 28.38 -17.81 4.31
C ILE A 160 27.32 -18.03 3.21
N ARG A 161 26.09 -18.39 3.60
CA ARG A 161 24.97 -18.50 2.65
C ARG A 161 24.59 -17.15 2.06
N CYS A 162 24.63 -16.09 2.86
CA CYS A 162 24.43 -14.73 2.39
C CYS A 162 25.46 -14.36 1.31
N LEU A 163 26.74 -14.72 1.49
CA LEU A 163 27.78 -14.54 0.45
C LEU A 163 27.48 -15.35 -0.82
N ALA A 164 27.06 -16.61 -0.67
CA ALA A 164 26.67 -17.45 -1.79
C ALA A 164 25.45 -16.90 -2.55
N SER A 165 24.55 -16.17 -1.88
CA SER A 165 23.35 -15.58 -2.50
C SER A 165 23.66 -14.57 -3.60
N LEU A 166 24.87 -13.98 -3.60
CA LEU A 166 25.36 -13.12 -4.67
C LEU A 166 25.44 -13.88 -6.01
N PHE A 167 25.58 -15.21 -6.00
CA PHE A 167 25.64 -16.07 -7.18
C PHE A 167 24.38 -16.91 -7.36
N THR A 168 23.23 -16.43 -6.90
CA THR A 168 21.94 -16.96 -7.36
C THR A 168 21.79 -16.76 -8.86
N ASP A 169 21.02 -17.63 -9.50
CA ASP A 169 20.83 -17.63 -10.95
C ASP A 169 20.27 -16.25 -11.39
N ARG A 170 19.37 -15.67 -10.58
CA ARG A 170 18.82 -14.32 -10.75
C ARG A 170 19.88 -13.22 -10.63
N ALA A 171 20.70 -13.21 -9.58
CA ALA A 171 21.71 -12.18 -9.37
C ALA A 171 22.82 -12.22 -10.44
N ILE A 172 23.11 -13.40 -11.00
CA ILE A 172 24.01 -13.54 -12.15
C ILE A 172 23.35 -12.95 -13.40
N ALA A 173 22.15 -13.41 -13.77
CA ALA A 173 21.44 -12.91 -14.95
C ALA A 173 21.28 -11.39 -14.95
N TYR A 174 20.88 -10.83 -13.81
CA TYR A 174 20.70 -9.39 -13.65
C TYR A 174 21.98 -8.59 -13.92
N ARG A 175 23.13 -9.04 -13.39
CA ARG A 175 24.42 -8.37 -13.61
C ARG A 175 24.85 -8.44 -15.07
N VAL A 176 24.62 -9.58 -15.73
CA VAL A 176 24.89 -9.72 -17.18
C VAL A 176 24.02 -8.75 -17.99
N ASP A 177 22.72 -8.66 -17.68
CA ASP A 177 21.78 -7.79 -18.40
C ASP A 177 22.08 -6.30 -18.24
N ASN A 178 22.63 -5.90 -17.10
CA ASN A 178 23.03 -4.52 -16.83
C ASN A 178 24.52 -4.26 -17.13
N HIS A 179 25.22 -5.22 -17.74
CA HIS A 179 26.64 -5.13 -18.10
C HIS A 179 27.57 -4.82 -16.91
N PHE A 180 27.27 -5.33 -15.72
CA PHE A 180 28.15 -5.27 -14.57
C PHE A 180 29.14 -6.42 -14.55
N ASP A 181 30.41 -6.14 -14.27
CA ASP A 181 31.39 -7.18 -13.99
C ASP A 181 31.03 -7.87 -12.66
N HIS A 182 30.91 -9.20 -12.69
CA HIS A 182 30.62 -10.01 -11.51
C HIS A 182 31.66 -9.84 -10.39
N PHE A 183 32.90 -9.48 -10.74
CA PHE A 183 34.04 -9.38 -9.83
C PHE A 183 34.41 -7.93 -9.48
N GLU A 184 33.65 -6.94 -9.93
CA GLU A 184 33.73 -5.56 -9.41
C GLU A 184 32.68 -5.31 -8.31
N VAL A 185 31.71 -6.22 -8.15
CA VAL A 185 30.63 -6.10 -7.16
C VAL A 185 31.00 -6.87 -5.89
N GLY A 186 31.18 -6.14 -4.78
CA GLY A 186 31.32 -6.72 -3.46
C GLY A 186 29.95 -6.94 -2.79
N LEU A 187 29.91 -7.85 -1.81
CA LEU A 187 28.75 -8.03 -0.94
C LEU A 187 29.13 -7.69 0.50
N SER A 188 28.30 -6.85 1.12
CA SER A 188 28.30 -6.61 2.55
C SER A 188 27.11 -7.32 3.19
N VAL A 189 27.26 -7.73 4.44
CA VAL A 189 26.24 -8.47 5.19
C VAL A 189 25.86 -7.71 6.44
N GLY A 190 24.62 -7.24 6.51
CA GLY A 190 24.05 -6.59 7.69
C GLY A 190 23.56 -7.64 8.68
N ILE A 191 24.05 -7.57 9.92
CA ILE A 191 23.61 -8.38 11.06
C ILE A 191 22.90 -7.42 12.02
N MET A 192 21.58 -7.51 12.09
CA MET A 192 20.75 -6.58 12.85
C MET A 192 19.86 -7.31 13.83
N LYS A 193 19.56 -6.69 14.97
CA LYS A 193 18.62 -7.23 15.96
C LYS A 193 17.25 -7.44 15.31
N MET A 194 16.66 -8.62 15.53
CA MET A 194 15.29 -8.90 15.11
C MET A 194 14.29 -8.15 15.98
N VAL A 195 13.25 -7.62 15.33
CA VAL A 195 12.04 -7.10 15.98
C VAL A 195 11.03 -8.23 16.09
N ARG A 196 10.37 -8.40 17.26
CA ARG A 196 9.44 -9.51 17.52
C ARG A 196 8.07 -9.32 16.87
N SER A 197 8.05 -8.99 15.58
CA SER A 197 6.81 -8.83 14.82
C SER A 197 6.12 -10.16 14.51
N ASP A 198 6.80 -11.30 14.72
CA ASP A 198 6.18 -12.63 14.75
C ASP A 198 5.00 -12.71 15.73
N LEU A 199 5.05 -11.90 16.80
CA LEU A 199 4.03 -11.79 17.83
C LEU A 199 3.03 -10.64 17.59
N ALA A 200 3.27 -9.77 16.61
CA ALA A 200 2.46 -8.59 16.32
C ALA A 200 2.28 -8.41 14.81
N ALA A 201 2.76 -7.29 14.24
CA ALA A 201 2.52 -6.90 12.86
C ALA A 201 3.74 -6.23 12.25
N SER A 202 3.79 -6.23 10.92
CA SER A 202 4.81 -5.55 10.12
C SER A 202 4.22 -5.14 8.77
N GLY A 203 4.96 -4.34 8.01
CA GLY A 203 4.59 -4.03 6.64
C GLY A 203 5.42 -2.95 5.99
N VAL A 204 4.81 -2.27 5.02
CA VAL A 204 5.50 -1.34 4.12
C VAL A 204 4.74 -0.02 4.08
N ILE A 205 5.47 1.10 4.06
CA ILE A 205 4.96 2.45 3.90
C ILE A 205 5.49 3.04 2.61
N PHE A 206 4.63 3.73 1.87
CA PHE A 206 5.00 4.64 0.80
C PHE A 206 4.62 6.06 1.19
N THR A 207 5.51 7.02 0.95
CA THR A 207 5.21 8.43 1.18
C THR A 207 4.49 9.08 0.00
N LEU A 208 3.73 8.30 -0.76
CA LEU A 208 2.79 8.74 -1.78
C LEU A 208 1.79 7.64 -2.04
N ASP A 209 0.71 7.95 -2.77
CA ASP A 209 -0.17 6.92 -3.33
C ASP A 209 0.52 6.23 -4.52
N THR A 210 0.80 4.94 -4.40
CA THR A 210 1.57 4.19 -5.39
C THR A 210 0.85 3.98 -6.71
N ASP A 211 -0.46 4.15 -6.76
CA ASP A 211 -1.26 3.91 -7.95
C ASP A 211 -1.38 5.16 -8.81
N THR A 212 -1.73 6.29 -8.18
CA THR A 212 -1.96 7.59 -8.85
C THR A 212 -0.74 8.51 -8.82
N GLY A 213 0.21 8.28 -7.91
CA GLY A 213 1.33 9.18 -7.67
C GLY A 213 0.98 10.41 -6.80
N PHE A 214 -0.21 10.45 -6.21
CA PHE A 214 -0.63 11.55 -5.33
C PHE A 214 0.29 11.68 -4.11
N ARG A 215 1.00 12.81 -4.00
CA ARG A 215 2.14 12.97 -3.08
C ARG A 215 1.77 13.38 -1.67
N ASP A 216 0.55 13.87 -1.45
CA ASP A 216 0.16 14.45 -0.16
C ASP A 216 -0.43 13.41 0.81
N VAL A 217 -0.22 12.11 0.56
CA VAL A 217 -0.60 11.01 1.45
C VAL A 217 0.58 10.12 1.80
N VAL A 218 0.50 9.48 2.96
CA VAL A 218 1.30 8.32 3.34
C VAL A 218 0.40 7.10 3.25
N LEU A 219 0.77 6.14 2.39
CA LEU A 219 0.14 4.83 2.30
C LEU A 219 0.88 3.86 3.22
N ILE A 220 0.20 3.35 4.25
CA ILE A 220 0.73 2.39 5.20
C ILE A 220 0.04 1.06 4.95
N THR A 221 0.82 0.01 4.75
CA THR A 221 0.31 -1.37 4.64
C THR A 221 0.80 -2.21 5.81
N GLY A 222 -0.04 -3.14 6.28
CA GLY A 222 0.28 -3.98 7.43
C GLY A 222 -0.38 -5.36 7.42
N SER A 223 0.31 -6.35 7.96
CA SER A 223 -0.23 -7.69 8.25
C SER A 223 0.43 -8.28 9.49
N TYR A 224 -0.12 -9.37 10.00
CA TYR A 224 0.44 -10.04 11.16
C TYR A 224 1.73 -10.79 10.82
N GLY A 225 2.64 -10.88 11.78
CA GLY A 225 3.88 -11.65 11.66
C GLY A 225 5.05 -10.87 11.07
N LEU A 226 6.04 -11.60 10.57
CA LEU A 226 7.24 -11.05 9.91
C LEU A 226 6.91 -10.49 8.51
N GLY A 227 7.59 -9.40 8.14
CA GLY A 227 7.24 -8.58 6.97
C GLY A 227 7.49 -9.23 5.60
N GLU A 228 8.23 -10.33 5.57
CA GLU A 228 8.61 -11.04 4.36
C GLU A 228 7.39 -11.43 3.50
N MET A 229 6.28 -11.84 4.13
CA MET A 229 5.06 -12.22 3.41
C MET A 229 4.41 -11.04 2.66
N ILE A 230 4.57 -9.81 3.16
CA ILE A 230 4.01 -8.61 2.53
C ILE A 230 4.91 -8.16 1.38
N VAL A 231 6.22 -8.15 1.61
CA VAL A 231 7.24 -7.77 0.60
C VAL A 231 7.18 -8.73 -0.60
N GLN A 232 6.94 -10.03 -0.36
CA GLN A 232 6.76 -11.03 -1.42
C GLN A 232 5.37 -10.98 -2.07
N GLY A 233 4.41 -10.26 -1.49
CA GLY A 233 3.03 -10.25 -1.96
C GLY A 233 2.23 -11.52 -1.67
N ALA A 234 2.70 -12.37 -0.74
CA ALA A 234 2.04 -13.62 -0.41
C ALA A 234 0.76 -13.43 0.43
N VAL A 235 0.54 -12.23 0.98
CA VAL A 235 -0.64 -11.87 1.77
C VAL A 235 -1.27 -10.55 1.29
N ASN A 236 -2.58 -10.43 1.43
CA ASN A 236 -3.32 -9.19 1.22
C ASN A 236 -3.37 -8.38 2.54
N PRO A 237 -2.62 -7.27 2.66
CA PRO A 237 -2.49 -6.52 3.90
C PRO A 237 -3.65 -5.55 4.14
N ASP A 238 -3.76 -5.04 5.36
CA ASP A 238 -4.52 -3.82 5.65
C ASP A 238 -3.84 -2.62 4.98
N GLU A 239 -4.63 -1.61 4.61
CA GLU A 239 -4.14 -0.37 4.01
C GLU A 239 -4.72 0.84 4.75
N PHE A 240 -3.86 1.82 5.05
CA PHE A 240 -4.22 3.05 5.75
C PHE A 240 -3.63 4.25 5.01
N TYR A 241 -4.42 5.30 4.86
CA TYR A 241 -4.00 6.54 4.22
C TYR A 241 -3.99 7.67 5.22
N VAL A 242 -2.85 8.34 5.37
CA VAL A 242 -2.69 9.51 6.24
C VAL A 242 -2.37 10.74 5.39
N PHE A 243 -3.18 11.78 5.51
CA PHE A 243 -3.00 13.01 4.75
C PHE A 243 -1.94 13.92 5.35
N LYS A 244 -0.83 14.14 4.64
CA LYS A 244 0.37 14.82 5.15
C LYS A 244 0.10 16.27 5.59
N PRO A 245 -0.61 17.11 4.81
CA PRO A 245 -0.75 18.53 5.13
C PRO A 245 -1.45 18.82 6.46
N THR A 246 -2.49 18.08 6.81
CA THR A 246 -3.18 18.25 8.11
C THR A 246 -2.50 17.46 9.22
N PHE A 247 -1.88 16.31 8.93
CA PHE A 247 -1.06 15.60 9.90
C PHE A 247 0.09 16.48 10.43
N ARG A 248 0.80 17.20 9.54
CA ARG A 248 1.86 18.16 9.92
C ARG A 248 1.36 19.32 10.79
N LYS A 249 0.06 19.62 10.75
CA LYS A 249 -0.59 20.63 11.60
C LYS A 249 -1.08 20.06 12.95
N GLY A 250 -0.84 18.78 13.22
CA GLY A 250 -1.23 18.10 14.47
C GLY A 250 -2.62 17.49 14.46
N TYR A 251 -3.28 17.39 13.30
CA TYR A 251 -4.59 16.74 13.18
C TYR A 251 -4.50 15.22 13.07
N ARG A 252 -5.58 14.54 13.43
CA ARG A 252 -5.75 13.09 13.24
C ARG A 252 -6.15 12.82 11.78
N ALA A 253 -5.17 12.83 10.90
CA ALA A 253 -5.39 12.88 9.45
C ALA A 253 -5.52 11.51 8.76
N ILE A 254 -6.10 10.50 9.43
CA ILE A 254 -6.39 9.21 8.79
C ILE A 254 -7.62 9.40 7.91
N VAL A 255 -7.45 9.32 6.59
CA VAL A 255 -8.52 9.60 5.62
C VAL A 255 -9.17 8.34 5.05
N ARG A 256 -8.49 7.18 5.12
CA ARG A 256 -9.02 5.91 4.59
C ARG A 256 -8.43 4.71 5.32
N LYS A 257 -9.26 3.70 5.61
CA LYS A 257 -8.84 2.41 6.18
C LYS A 257 -9.50 1.23 5.45
N ASN A 258 -8.69 0.39 4.82
CA ASN A 258 -9.14 -0.81 4.10
C ASN A 258 -8.65 -2.07 4.78
N LEU A 259 -9.56 -2.97 5.12
CA LEU A 259 -9.25 -4.22 5.80
C LEU A 259 -8.78 -5.27 4.79
N GLY A 260 -7.58 -5.81 5.01
CA GLY A 260 -7.02 -6.92 4.24
C GLY A 260 -7.47 -8.28 4.77
N GLU A 261 -7.45 -9.29 3.90
CA GLU A 261 -7.80 -10.67 4.25
C GLU A 261 -6.87 -11.26 5.33
N LYS A 262 -5.58 -10.90 5.27
CA LYS A 262 -4.52 -11.32 6.22
C LYS A 262 -4.54 -12.83 6.53
N ARG A 263 -4.72 -13.67 5.50
CA ARG A 263 -4.96 -15.12 5.67
C ARG A 263 -3.82 -15.86 6.37
N MET A 264 -2.57 -15.47 6.09
CA MET A 264 -1.36 -16.17 6.54
C MET A 264 -0.41 -15.17 7.21
N LYS A 265 0.35 -15.65 8.20
CA LYS A 265 1.45 -14.90 8.83
C LYS A 265 2.69 -15.76 8.96
N LEU A 266 3.86 -15.13 8.91
CA LEU A 266 5.14 -15.79 9.16
C LEU A 266 5.56 -15.58 10.62
N ILE A 267 5.87 -16.67 11.32
CA ILE A 267 6.30 -16.65 12.73
C ILE A 267 7.61 -17.41 12.92
N TYR A 268 8.23 -17.29 14.10
CA TYR A 268 9.43 -18.06 14.43
C TYR A 268 9.13 -19.57 14.41
N GLY A 269 10.05 -20.32 13.83
CA GLY A 269 10.00 -21.78 13.86
C GLY A 269 10.41 -22.33 15.22
N GLN A 270 9.80 -23.45 15.62
CA GLN A 270 10.09 -24.13 16.88
C GLN A 270 11.07 -25.31 16.71
N GLY A 271 11.55 -25.57 15.49
CA GLY A 271 12.23 -26.81 15.10
C GLY A 271 13.71 -26.65 14.71
N GLY A 272 14.59 -26.32 15.67
CA GLY A 272 16.05 -26.32 15.48
C GLY A 272 16.57 -25.52 14.27
N ALA A 273 17.85 -25.69 13.91
CA ALA A 273 18.52 -24.88 12.87
C ALA A 273 17.99 -25.06 11.43
N LYS A 274 17.00 -25.93 11.19
CA LYS A 274 16.47 -26.21 9.83
C LYS A 274 15.15 -25.50 9.51
N GLU A 275 14.35 -25.12 10.51
CA GLU A 275 13.12 -24.35 10.32
C GLU A 275 13.16 -23.11 11.23
N VAL A 276 13.84 -22.06 10.76
CA VAL A 276 13.99 -20.79 11.50
C VAL A 276 12.70 -19.95 11.52
N THR A 277 11.87 -20.09 10.49
CA THR A 277 10.55 -19.46 10.36
C THR A 277 9.52 -20.46 9.82
N ARG A 278 8.23 -20.22 10.09
CA ARG A 278 7.12 -21.03 9.55
C ARG A 278 5.90 -20.17 9.24
N GLY A 279 5.23 -20.45 8.12
CA GLY A 279 3.95 -19.84 7.76
C GLY A 279 2.81 -20.53 8.50
N VAL A 280 1.89 -19.76 9.08
CA VAL A 280 0.69 -20.27 9.75
C VAL A 280 -0.54 -19.47 9.32
N ASP A 281 -1.70 -20.12 9.31
CA ASP A 281 -2.98 -19.44 9.09
C ASP A 281 -3.27 -18.47 10.25
N VAL A 282 -3.81 -17.31 9.92
CA VAL A 282 -4.29 -16.32 10.89
C VAL A 282 -5.72 -16.69 11.31
N PRO A 283 -6.02 -16.70 12.63
CA PRO A 283 -7.38 -16.94 13.11
C PRO A 283 -8.41 -16.01 12.47
N GLU A 284 -9.62 -16.51 12.18
CA GLU A 284 -10.66 -15.74 11.50
C GLU A 284 -11.04 -14.45 12.25
N ALA A 285 -11.02 -14.48 13.60
CA ALA A 285 -11.29 -13.31 14.43
C ALA A 285 -10.26 -12.18 14.21
N ASP A 286 -8.98 -12.53 14.00
CA ASP A 286 -7.90 -11.57 13.79
C ASP A 286 -7.90 -11.05 12.35
N ARG A 287 -8.27 -11.90 11.38
CA ARG A 287 -8.45 -11.52 9.97
C ARG A 287 -9.49 -10.42 9.79
N LYS A 288 -10.55 -10.47 10.60
CA LYS A 288 -11.64 -9.48 10.61
C LYS A 288 -11.32 -8.19 11.38
N ARG A 289 -10.08 -8.00 11.83
CA ARG A 289 -9.62 -6.81 12.55
C ARG A 289 -8.40 -6.19 11.86
N PHE A 290 -8.22 -4.89 12.02
CA PHE A 290 -6.98 -4.24 11.61
C PHE A 290 -5.81 -4.75 12.46
N CYS A 291 -4.67 -5.00 11.82
CA CYS A 291 -3.47 -5.55 12.46
C CYS A 291 -2.75 -4.56 13.38
N ILE A 292 -3.03 -3.26 13.24
CA ILE A 292 -2.48 -2.16 14.03
C ILE A 292 -3.60 -1.18 14.41
N ASP A 293 -3.37 -0.42 15.48
CA ASP A 293 -4.33 0.58 15.95
C ASP A 293 -4.05 1.99 15.37
N GLU A 294 -4.93 2.95 15.67
CA GLU A 294 -4.76 4.32 15.16
C GLU A 294 -3.51 5.04 15.71
N GLY A 295 -3.06 4.70 16.91
CA GLY A 295 -1.83 5.26 17.48
C GLY A 295 -0.60 4.78 16.71
N ASP A 296 -0.58 3.50 16.34
CA ASP A 296 0.44 2.91 15.47
C ASP A 296 0.47 3.60 14.10
N ILE A 297 -0.70 3.76 13.46
CA ILE A 297 -0.85 4.39 12.13
C ILE A 297 -0.25 5.81 12.14
N LEU A 298 -0.59 6.62 13.16
CA LEU A 298 -0.09 7.99 13.28
C LEU A 298 1.42 8.03 13.59
N THR A 299 1.92 7.07 14.38
CA THR A 299 3.36 6.95 14.67
C THR A 299 4.15 6.62 13.40
N LEU A 300 3.68 5.63 12.64
CA LEU A 300 4.27 5.25 11.34
C LEU A 300 4.25 6.41 10.35
N ALA A 301 3.15 7.16 10.26
CA ALA A 301 3.09 8.36 9.42
C ALA A 301 4.11 9.43 9.84
N GLY A 302 4.30 9.64 11.15
CA GLY A 302 5.32 10.54 11.69
C GLY A 302 6.75 10.11 11.32
N TYR A 303 7.07 8.82 11.45
CA TYR A 303 8.35 8.28 11.01
C TYR A 303 8.54 8.45 9.51
N ALA A 304 7.53 8.11 8.71
CA ALA A 304 7.58 8.21 7.25
C ALA A 304 7.86 9.65 6.76
N LEU A 305 7.20 10.64 7.36
CA LEU A 305 7.45 12.06 7.05
C LEU A 305 8.85 12.51 7.47
N THR A 306 9.32 12.06 8.63
CA THR A 306 10.68 12.39 9.11
C THR A 306 11.76 11.84 8.18
N ILE A 307 11.55 10.60 7.69
CA ILE A 307 12.42 9.96 6.70
C ILE A 307 12.35 10.70 5.37
N GLU A 308 11.15 10.96 4.83
CA GLU A 308 10.96 11.69 3.57
C GLU A 308 11.61 13.08 3.60
N ASP A 309 11.44 13.82 4.69
CA ASP A 309 12.01 15.16 4.86
C ASP A 309 13.54 15.11 4.87
N HIS A 310 14.13 14.13 5.53
CA HIS A 310 15.59 13.94 5.58
C HIS A 310 16.16 13.66 4.20
N TYR A 311 15.62 12.66 3.50
CA TYR A 311 16.11 12.26 2.19
C TYR A 311 15.83 13.32 1.11
N SER A 312 14.67 14.00 1.18
CA SER A 312 14.36 15.13 0.30
C SER A 312 15.32 16.30 0.50
N ALA A 313 15.65 16.62 1.75
CA ALA A 313 16.62 17.67 2.06
C ALA A 313 18.03 17.32 1.55
N LYS A 314 18.49 16.08 1.76
CA LYS A 314 19.79 15.60 1.28
C LYS A 314 19.88 15.59 -0.24
N ALA A 315 18.80 15.22 -0.93
CA ALA A 315 18.73 15.21 -2.39
C ALA A 315 18.49 16.59 -3.03
N GLY A 316 18.09 17.61 -2.26
CA GLY A 316 17.74 18.94 -2.76
C GLY A 316 16.45 18.97 -3.61
N LYS A 317 15.67 17.89 -3.61
CA LYS A 317 14.41 17.74 -4.34
C LYS A 317 13.48 16.80 -3.58
N SER A 318 12.16 16.90 -3.83
CA SER A 318 11.18 15.95 -3.28
C SER A 318 11.58 14.52 -3.67
N MET A 319 11.77 13.68 -2.65
CA MET A 319 12.17 12.28 -2.76
C MET A 319 11.21 11.43 -1.94
N PRO A 320 10.15 10.91 -2.59
CA PRO A 320 9.26 9.96 -1.94
C PRO A 320 10.01 8.67 -1.57
N MET A 321 9.56 7.99 -0.53
CA MET A 321 10.26 6.88 0.11
C MET A 321 9.37 5.63 0.20
N ASP A 322 10.00 4.46 0.04
CA ASP A 322 9.51 3.12 0.33
C ASP A 322 10.21 2.62 1.61
N ILE A 323 9.44 2.30 2.64
CA ILE A 323 9.91 2.07 4.01
C ILE A 323 9.32 0.79 4.57
N GLU A 324 10.17 -0.12 5.06
CA GLU A 324 9.73 -1.32 5.77
C GLU A 324 9.70 -1.06 7.28
N TRP A 325 8.65 -1.54 7.95
CA TRP A 325 8.46 -1.38 9.39
C TRP A 325 8.04 -2.69 10.08
N ALA A 326 8.32 -2.77 11.37
CA ALA A 326 7.96 -3.88 12.23
C ALA A 326 7.53 -3.37 13.62
N LYS A 327 6.40 -3.86 14.12
CA LYS A 327 5.96 -3.65 15.50
C LYS A 327 6.42 -4.83 16.36
N ASP A 328 7.12 -4.53 17.44
CA ASP A 328 7.60 -5.52 18.39
C ASP A 328 6.44 -5.98 19.28
N GLY A 329 6.15 -7.28 19.30
CA GLY A 329 5.03 -7.81 20.09
C GLY A 329 5.32 -7.96 21.59
N GLU A 330 6.56 -7.78 22.04
CA GLU A 330 6.91 -7.84 23.47
C GLU A 330 6.88 -6.45 24.11
N THR A 331 7.40 -5.45 23.41
CA THR A 331 7.48 -4.06 23.88
C THR A 331 6.32 -3.18 23.40
N GLY A 332 5.67 -3.55 22.29
CA GLY A 332 4.66 -2.75 21.61
C GLY A 332 5.25 -1.61 20.76
N GLU A 333 6.57 -1.46 20.71
CA GLU A 333 7.25 -0.38 20.00
C GLU A 333 7.36 -0.65 18.50
N ILE A 334 7.41 0.43 17.70
CA ILE A 334 7.51 0.36 16.24
C ILE A 334 8.92 0.72 15.81
N PHE A 335 9.47 -0.08 14.91
CA PHE A 335 10.81 0.07 14.33
C PHE A 335 10.75 0.16 12.81
N ILE A 336 11.62 1.00 12.24
CA ILE A 336 11.89 1.05 10.81
C ILE A 336 13.06 0.12 10.52
N VAL A 337 12.85 -0.83 9.62
CA VAL A 337 13.83 -1.90 9.31
C VAL A 337 14.51 -1.73 7.95
N GLN A 338 14.00 -0.85 7.09
CA GLN A 338 14.60 -0.47 5.81
C GLN A 338 13.94 0.81 5.28
N ALA A 339 14.69 1.63 4.54
CA ALA A 339 14.10 2.70 3.74
C ALA A 339 14.92 2.91 2.46
N ARG A 340 14.22 3.25 1.37
CA ARG A 340 14.83 3.57 0.07
C ARG A 340 13.94 4.53 -0.72
N PRO A 341 14.48 5.27 -1.72
CA PRO A 341 13.66 6.10 -2.59
C PRO A 341 12.61 5.28 -3.37
N GLU A 342 11.41 5.84 -3.55
CA GLU A 342 10.39 5.31 -4.46
C GLU A 342 10.68 5.79 -5.89
N THR A 343 10.75 4.87 -6.85
CA THR A 343 11.26 5.13 -8.20
C THR A 343 10.24 4.94 -9.33
N VAL A 344 9.05 4.42 -9.06
CA VAL A 344 8.09 4.04 -10.10
C VAL A 344 7.22 5.22 -10.50
N GLN A 345 6.58 5.88 -9.54
CA GLN A 345 5.73 7.05 -9.84
C GLN A 345 6.57 8.33 -9.95
N SER A 346 7.69 8.41 -9.24
CA SER A 346 8.58 9.59 -9.29
C SER A 346 9.23 9.85 -10.67
N GLN A 347 9.25 8.85 -11.56
CA GLN A 347 9.84 8.94 -12.91
C GLN A 347 8.84 9.20 -14.04
N LYS A 348 7.53 9.06 -13.81
CA LYS A 348 6.52 9.35 -14.86
C LYS A 348 6.41 10.86 -15.08
N ALA A 349 6.73 11.32 -16.28
CA ALA A 349 6.49 12.70 -16.70
C ALA A 349 4.97 12.94 -16.76
N GLY A 350 4.44 13.77 -15.85
CA GLY A 350 3.01 14.06 -15.70
C GLY A 350 2.38 14.94 -16.79
N ASP A 351 2.95 14.97 -17.99
CA ASP A 351 2.57 15.91 -19.05
C ASP A 351 1.43 15.39 -19.95
N VAL A 352 1.11 14.09 -19.88
CA VAL A 352 0.06 13.44 -20.67
C VAL A 352 -0.82 12.60 -19.74
N LEU A 353 -2.11 12.96 -19.69
CA LEU A 353 -3.14 12.14 -19.08
C LEU A 353 -3.62 11.12 -20.11
N GLU A 354 -3.40 9.83 -19.84
CA GLU A 354 -3.98 8.74 -20.62
C GLU A 354 -5.14 8.16 -19.82
N THR A 355 -6.35 8.16 -20.37
CA THR A 355 -7.52 7.54 -19.75
C THR A 355 -8.01 6.41 -20.63
N TYR A 356 -8.07 5.21 -20.06
CA TYR A 356 -8.57 4.03 -20.74
C TYR A 356 -10.06 3.90 -20.44
N HIS A 357 -10.85 3.67 -21.48
CA HIS A 357 -12.29 3.50 -21.36
C HIS A 357 -12.68 2.19 -22.01
N ILE A 358 -13.34 1.32 -21.25
CA ILE A 358 -13.95 0.11 -21.80
C ILE A 358 -15.27 0.50 -22.48
N ASP A 359 -15.43 0.14 -23.75
CA ASP A 359 -16.62 0.52 -24.54
C ASP A 359 -17.78 -0.43 -24.30
N GLU A 360 -17.48 -1.67 -23.89
CA GLU A 360 -18.44 -2.73 -23.64
C GLU A 360 -18.01 -3.65 -22.51
N HIS A 361 -18.97 -4.16 -21.74
CA HIS A 361 -18.73 -5.12 -20.67
C HIS A 361 -19.01 -6.56 -21.13
N GLY A 362 -18.12 -7.49 -20.79
CA GLY A 362 -18.25 -8.93 -21.03
C GLY A 362 -18.67 -9.71 -19.79
N VAL A 363 -18.61 -11.04 -19.87
CA VAL A 363 -18.79 -11.88 -18.68
C VAL A 363 -17.50 -11.81 -17.85
N VAL A 364 -17.63 -11.46 -16.59
CA VAL A 364 -16.50 -11.39 -15.66
C VAL A 364 -16.09 -12.82 -15.26
N LEU A 365 -14.88 -13.21 -15.63
CA LEU A 365 -14.28 -14.49 -15.24
C LEU A 365 -13.59 -14.41 -13.88
N ALA A 366 -12.94 -13.30 -13.57
CA ALA A 366 -12.28 -13.08 -12.29
C ALA A 366 -12.27 -11.58 -11.94
N THR A 367 -12.31 -11.28 -10.64
CA THR A 367 -12.09 -9.94 -10.10
C THR A 367 -10.95 -9.97 -9.09
N GLY A 368 -10.24 -8.87 -8.93
CA GLY A 368 -9.17 -8.72 -7.96
C GLY A 368 -8.80 -7.25 -7.77
N LYS A 369 -7.69 -6.96 -7.08
CA LYS A 369 -7.18 -5.60 -6.95
C LYS A 369 -6.54 -5.15 -8.27
N SER A 370 -6.99 -4.01 -8.79
CA SER A 370 -6.44 -3.33 -9.95
C SER A 370 -5.07 -2.72 -9.63
N ILE A 371 -4.09 -2.95 -10.51
CA ILE A 371 -2.76 -2.33 -10.49
C ILE A 371 -2.58 -1.56 -11.79
N GLY A 372 -2.50 -0.23 -11.68
CA GLY A 372 -2.53 0.68 -12.81
C GLY A 372 -3.96 1.00 -13.26
N ASP A 373 -4.08 1.62 -14.43
CA ASP A 373 -5.31 2.19 -14.99
C ASP A 373 -5.56 1.75 -16.45
N LYS A 374 -4.75 0.82 -16.95
CA LYS A 374 -4.77 0.40 -18.36
C LYS A 374 -5.73 -0.75 -18.62
N ILE A 375 -6.06 -0.92 -19.90
CA ILE A 375 -6.76 -2.10 -20.40
C ILE A 375 -5.83 -2.82 -21.37
N ALA A 376 -5.79 -4.15 -21.29
CA ALA A 376 -5.05 -4.99 -22.21
C ALA A 376 -5.86 -6.20 -22.67
N VAL A 377 -5.64 -6.60 -23.91
CA VAL A 377 -6.28 -7.76 -24.54
C VAL A 377 -5.21 -8.73 -24.99
N GLY A 378 -5.41 -10.01 -24.72
CA GLY A 378 -4.49 -11.05 -25.16
C GLY A 378 -4.99 -12.46 -24.84
N LYS A 379 -4.24 -13.47 -25.29
CA LYS A 379 -4.55 -14.86 -24.95
C LYS A 379 -4.07 -15.18 -23.54
N ALA A 380 -4.94 -15.74 -22.72
CA ALA A 380 -4.64 -16.25 -21.40
C ALA A 380 -3.59 -17.37 -21.48
N ARG A 381 -2.56 -17.29 -20.64
CA ARG A 381 -1.56 -18.33 -20.44
C ARG A 381 -1.46 -18.62 -18.95
N VAL A 382 -2.08 -19.73 -18.53
CA VAL A 382 -2.00 -20.18 -17.13
C VAL A 382 -0.69 -20.92 -16.93
N ILE A 383 0.16 -20.35 -16.09
CA ILE A 383 1.44 -20.93 -15.70
C ILE A 383 1.36 -21.22 -14.20
N THR A 384 1.53 -22.48 -13.83
CA THR A 384 1.43 -22.92 -12.43
C THR A 384 2.78 -23.00 -11.73
N ASP A 385 3.88 -23.02 -12.49
CA ASP A 385 5.24 -23.19 -11.98
C ASP A 385 6.28 -22.62 -12.95
N VAL A 386 7.44 -22.22 -12.40
CA VAL A 386 8.58 -21.62 -13.13
C VAL A 386 9.05 -22.50 -14.30
N SER A 387 8.99 -23.82 -14.16
CA SER A 387 9.39 -24.76 -15.23
C SER A 387 8.61 -24.61 -16.53
N ARG A 388 7.42 -23.98 -16.48
CA ARG A 388 6.55 -23.75 -17.64
C ARG A 388 6.66 -22.36 -18.25
N LEU A 389 7.51 -21.49 -17.69
CA LEU A 389 7.79 -20.17 -18.26
C LEU A 389 8.20 -20.20 -19.74
N PRO A 390 8.95 -21.20 -20.25
CA PRO A 390 9.28 -21.28 -21.68
C PRO A 390 8.07 -21.44 -22.61
N GLU A 391 6.89 -21.80 -22.08
CA GLU A 391 5.66 -21.93 -22.87
C GLU A 391 4.98 -20.57 -23.14
N PHE A 392 5.35 -19.52 -22.40
CA PHE A 392 4.76 -18.19 -22.54
C PHE A 392 5.18 -17.52 -23.85
N LYS A 393 4.25 -16.80 -24.49
CA LYS A 393 4.55 -16.00 -25.67
C LYS A 393 4.38 -14.51 -25.38
N PRO A 394 5.30 -13.65 -25.84
CA PRO A 394 5.16 -12.20 -25.75
C PRO A 394 3.79 -11.73 -26.25
N GLY A 395 3.13 -10.85 -25.49
CA GLY A 395 1.78 -10.35 -25.74
C GLY A 395 0.64 -11.21 -25.19
N GLU A 396 0.93 -12.34 -24.53
CA GLU A 396 -0.08 -13.11 -23.80
C GLU A 396 -0.43 -12.47 -22.44
N ILE A 397 -1.56 -12.88 -21.87
CA ILE A 397 -1.99 -12.51 -20.52
C ILE A 397 -1.47 -13.58 -19.56
N LEU A 398 -0.54 -13.23 -18.69
CA LEU A 398 0.07 -14.15 -17.74
C LEU A 398 -0.88 -14.39 -16.56
N ILE A 399 -1.27 -15.64 -16.32
CA ILE A 399 -2.16 -16.01 -15.21
C ILE A 399 -1.44 -17.02 -14.31
N SER A 400 -1.36 -16.72 -13.00
CA SER A 400 -0.70 -17.62 -12.04
C SER A 400 -1.30 -17.55 -10.62
N ASP A 401 -0.89 -18.45 -9.72
CA ASP A 401 -1.29 -18.37 -8.31
C ASP A 401 -0.55 -17.23 -7.60
N THR A 402 0.75 -17.12 -7.83
CA THR A 402 1.64 -16.04 -7.39
C THR A 402 2.76 -15.88 -8.42
N THR A 403 3.37 -14.70 -8.50
CA THR A 403 4.63 -14.54 -9.23
C THR A 403 5.78 -14.51 -8.24
N THR A 404 6.93 -14.97 -8.70
CA THR A 404 8.21 -14.74 -8.05
C THR A 404 9.11 -13.95 -9.00
N PRO A 405 10.14 -13.30 -8.48
CA PRO A 405 11.33 -12.88 -9.23
C PRO A 405 11.69 -13.61 -10.54
N ASP A 406 11.66 -14.94 -10.57
CA ASP A 406 12.06 -15.75 -11.73
C ASP A 406 11.15 -15.54 -12.96
N TRP A 407 9.98 -14.94 -12.75
CA TRP A 407 8.98 -14.68 -13.77
C TRP A 407 9.22 -13.36 -14.50
N GLU A 408 10.11 -12.49 -13.99
CA GLU A 408 10.37 -11.14 -14.53
C GLU A 408 10.65 -11.09 -16.04
N PRO A 409 11.49 -11.97 -16.63
CA PRO A 409 11.75 -11.94 -18.07
C PRO A 409 10.46 -12.12 -18.89
N VAL A 410 9.56 -12.97 -18.40
CA VAL A 410 8.27 -13.27 -19.03
C VAL A 410 7.28 -12.14 -18.78
N MET A 411 7.18 -11.66 -17.54
CA MET A 411 6.30 -10.57 -17.13
C MET A 411 6.53 -9.30 -17.95
N LYS A 412 7.78 -8.94 -18.25
CA LYS A 412 8.13 -7.78 -19.09
C LYS A 412 7.57 -7.84 -20.51
N THR A 413 7.26 -9.04 -20.99
CA THR A 413 6.72 -9.28 -22.34
C THR A 413 5.22 -9.55 -22.34
N ALA A 414 4.58 -9.59 -21.17
CA ALA A 414 3.15 -9.85 -21.04
C ALA A 414 2.31 -8.62 -21.42
N ALA A 415 1.12 -8.85 -21.97
CA ALA A 415 0.15 -7.80 -22.22
C ALA A 415 -0.54 -7.36 -20.91
N ALA A 416 -0.78 -8.31 -20.00
CA ALA A 416 -1.29 -8.08 -18.65
C ALA A 416 -0.90 -9.24 -17.73
N ILE A 417 -1.01 -9.03 -16.42
CA ILE A 417 -0.69 -10.03 -15.39
C ILE A 417 -1.91 -10.23 -14.48
N VAL A 418 -2.26 -11.49 -14.20
CA VAL A 418 -3.36 -11.84 -13.29
C VAL A 418 -2.85 -12.85 -12.27
N THR A 419 -3.03 -12.58 -10.98
CA THR A 419 -2.62 -13.50 -9.91
C THR A 419 -3.72 -13.79 -8.90
N ASN A 420 -3.83 -15.05 -8.46
CA ASN A 420 -4.77 -15.42 -7.39
C ASN A 420 -4.43 -14.75 -6.06
N ARG A 421 -3.14 -14.61 -5.76
CA ARG A 421 -2.63 -14.00 -4.53
C ARG A 421 -1.82 -12.75 -4.86
N GLY A 422 -1.80 -11.80 -3.92
CA GLY A 422 -1.14 -10.52 -4.12
C GLY A 422 -1.97 -9.36 -3.59
N GLY A 423 -1.29 -8.44 -2.89
CA GLY A 423 -1.82 -7.09 -2.64
C GLY A 423 -1.17 -6.05 -3.58
N ARG A 424 -1.47 -4.78 -3.34
CA ARG A 424 -0.84 -3.65 -4.06
C ARG A 424 0.68 -3.59 -3.91
N THR A 425 1.24 -4.24 -2.91
CA THR A 425 2.69 -4.34 -2.65
C THR A 425 3.32 -5.62 -3.22
N SER A 426 2.55 -6.48 -3.89
CA SER A 426 3.05 -7.77 -4.35
C SER A 426 4.11 -7.64 -5.44
N HIS A 427 4.93 -8.69 -5.62
CA HIS A 427 5.90 -8.75 -6.71
C HIS A 427 5.24 -8.50 -8.08
N ALA A 428 4.10 -9.14 -8.33
CA ALA A 428 3.28 -8.90 -9.52
C ALA A 428 2.91 -7.42 -9.66
N ALA A 429 2.44 -6.78 -8.60
CA ALA A 429 2.05 -5.38 -8.62
C ALA A 429 3.24 -4.43 -8.86
N ILE A 430 4.37 -4.65 -8.19
CA ILE A 430 5.58 -3.83 -8.33
C ILE A 430 6.08 -3.86 -9.78
N VAL A 431 6.32 -5.05 -10.33
CA VAL A 431 6.83 -5.23 -11.71
C VAL A 431 5.84 -4.67 -12.73
N SER A 432 4.54 -4.87 -12.51
CA SER A 432 3.50 -4.33 -13.39
C SER A 432 3.53 -2.80 -13.44
N ARG A 433 3.70 -2.13 -12.29
CA ARG A 433 3.84 -0.66 -12.26
C ARG A 433 5.13 -0.18 -12.91
N GLU A 434 6.26 -0.84 -12.65
CA GLU A 434 7.58 -0.50 -13.23
C GLU A 434 7.56 -0.55 -14.76
N HIS A 435 6.86 -1.52 -15.33
CA HIS A 435 6.77 -1.70 -16.79
C HIS A 435 5.49 -1.13 -17.42
N GLY A 436 4.61 -0.53 -16.62
CA GLY A 436 3.34 0.03 -17.10
C GLY A 436 2.41 -0.99 -17.73
N ILE A 437 2.41 -2.22 -17.21
CA ILE A 437 1.58 -3.36 -17.61
C ILE A 437 0.37 -3.41 -16.66
N PRO A 438 -0.88 -3.50 -17.15
CA PRO A 438 -2.04 -3.65 -16.27
C PRO A 438 -1.98 -5.00 -15.54
N ALA A 439 -2.34 -5.00 -14.26
CA ALA A 439 -2.44 -6.23 -13.51
C ALA A 439 -3.64 -6.30 -12.56
N VAL A 440 -4.19 -7.51 -12.41
CA VAL A 440 -5.27 -7.82 -11.47
C VAL A 440 -4.77 -8.87 -10.49
N VAL A 441 -4.49 -8.44 -9.27
CA VAL A 441 -3.86 -9.28 -8.24
C VAL A 441 -4.83 -9.65 -7.13
N GLY A 442 -4.64 -10.79 -6.49
CA GLY A 442 -5.50 -11.21 -5.39
C GLY A 442 -6.88 -11.70 -5.84
N THR A 443 -6.98 -12.32 -7.02
CA THR A 443 -8.27 -12.77 -7.57
C THR A 443 -8.89 -13.99 -6.87
N GLY A 444 -8.12 -14.66 -6.01
CA GLY A 444 -8.52 -15.91 -5.37
C GLY A 444 -8.42 -17.16 -6.26
N ASP A 445 -9.05 -17.16 -7.45
CA ASP A 445 -9.21 -18.39 -8.26
C ASP A 445 -9.19 -18.20 -9.79
N ALA A 446 -8.53 -17.15 -10.31
CA ALA A 446 -8.38 -16.91 -11.74
C ALA A 446 -7.71 -18.08 -12.48
N THR A 447 -6.73 -18.76 -11.85
CA THR A 447 -6.09 -19.94 -12.45
C THR A 447 -7.05 -21.11 -12.73
N GLY A 448 -8.17 -21.18 -12.00
CA GLY A 448 -9.21 -22.18 -12.21
C GLY A 448 -10.33 -21.72 -13.13
N LYS A 449 -10.62 -20.42 -13.17
CA LYS A 449 -11.72 -19.83 -13.95
C LYS A 449 -11.35 -19.46 -15.38
N VAL A 450 -10.08 -19.16 -15.65
CA VAL A 450 -9.62 -18.70 -16.98
C VAL A 450 -8.77 -19.79 -17.65
N PRO A 451 -9.26 -20.45 -18.70
CA PRO A 451 -8.51 -21.49 -19.40
C PRO A 451 -7.39 -20.91 -20.30
N THR A 452 -6.28 -21.63 -20.39
CA THR A 452 -5.18 -21.29 -21.30
C THR A 452 -5.63 -21.29 -22.76
N GLY A 453 -5.24 -20.26 -23.50
CA GLY A 453 -5.55 -20.06 -24.91
C GLY A 453 -6.81 -19.23 -25.16
N GLN A 454 -7.65 -18.99 -24.15
CA GLN A 454 -8.82 -18.11 -24.26
C GLN A 454 -8.35 -16.67 -24.41
N GLU A 455 -8.97 -15.94 -25.34
CA GLU A 455 -8.74 -14.51 -25.49
C GLU A 455 -9.53 -13.78 -24.40
N VAL A 456 -8.87 -12.93 -23.61
CA VAL A 456 -9.47 -12.22 -22.47
C VAL A 456 -9.10 -10.74 -22.50
N THR A 457 -9.93 -9.93 -21.85
CA THR A 457 -9.63 -8.51 -21.58
C THR A 457 -9.36 -8.34 -20.11
N VAL A 458 -8.23 -7.74 -19.77
CA VAL A 458 -7.88 -7.34 -18.41
C VAL A 458 -8.05 -5.84 -18.29
N SER A 459 -8.98 -5.41 -17.46
CA SER A 459 -9.33 -4.00 -17.24
C SER A 459 -8.92 -3.56 -15.85
N CYS A 460 -8.05 -2.56 -15.79
CA CYS A 460 -7.65 -1.86 -14.58
C CYS A 460 -8.24 -0.44 -14.52
N ALA A 461 -9.05 -0.05 -15.51
CA ALA A 461 -9.54 1.31 -15.69
C ALA A 461 -10.84 1.63 -14.91
N GLU A 462 -11.40 0.65 -14.20
CA GLU A 462 -12.75 0.72 -13.64
C GLU A 462 -12.79 0.94 -12.11
N GLY A 463 -11.65 1.32 -11.51
CA GLY A 463 -11.53 1.63 -10.08
C GLY A 463 -10.43 0.81 -9.39
N GLU A 464 -10.59 0.55 -8.08
CA GLU A 464 -9.64 -0.30 -7.33
C GLU A 464 -9.82 -1.79 -7.60
N GLU A 465 -10.99 -2.20 -8.11
CA GLU A 465 -11.27 -3.56 -8.54
C GLU A 465 -10.93 -3.69 -10.04
N GLY A 466 -10.09 -4.66 -10.36
CA GLY A 466 -9.73 -5.02 -11.72
C GLY A 466 -10.53 -6.21 -12.19
N PHE A 467 -10.86 -6.23 -13.48
CA PHE A 467 -11.74 -7.22 -14.08
C PHE A 467 -11.01 -8.03 -15.16
N VAL A 468 -11.27 -9.34 -15.17
CA VAL A 468 -10.87 -10.22 -16.27
C VAL A 468 -12.13 -10.67 -16.99
N TYR A 469 -12.32 -10.20 -18.22
CA TYR A 469 -13.47 -10.53 -19.06
C TYR A 469 -13.20 -11.70 -20.00
N ASP A 470 -14.26 -12.41 -20.36
CA ASP A 470 -14.24 -13.66 -21.12
C ASP A 470 -13.85 -13.56 -22.60
N ARG A 471 -13.67 -12.35 -23.13
CA ARG A 471 -13.36 -12.10 -24.54
C ARG A 471 -12.54 -10.83 -24.73
N ALA A 472 -12.02 -10.63 -25.93
CA ALA A 472 -11.54 -9.33 -26.37
C ALA A 472 -12.71 -8.33 -26.43
N LEU A 473 -12.62 -7.26 -25.65
CA LEU A 473 -13.59 -6.18 -25.60
C LEU A 473 -13.00 -4.94 -26.25
N ALA A 474 -13.85 -4.16 -26.93
CA ALA A 474 -13.45 -2.86 -27.43
C ALA A 474 -13.15 -1.90 -26.26
N PHE A 475 -12.06 -1.17 -26.38
CA PHE A 475 -11.70 -0.07 -25.49
C PHE A 475 -11.00 1.01 -26.30
N HIS A 476 -11.07 2.25 -25.81
CA HIS A 476 -10.33 3.37 -26.37
C HIS A 476 -9.44 4.04 -25.32
N VAL A 477 -8.41 4.74 -25.80
CA VAL A 477 -7.49 5.50 -24.96
C VAL A 477 -7.60 6.96 -25.34
N GLU A 478 -8.06 7.79 -24.42
CA GLU A 478 -8.02 9.24 -24.56
C GLU A 478 -6.67 9.75 -24.04
N LYS A 479 -5.96 10.55 -24.85
CA LYS A 479 -4.70 11.19 -24.45
C LYS A 479 -4.86 12.69 -24.46
N ILE A 480 -4.71 13.32 -23.30
CA ILE A 480 -4.81 14.77 -23.15
C ILE A 480 -3.47 15.30 -22.64
N THR A 481 -2.85 16.17 -23.41
CA THR A 481 -1.66 16.90 -22.96
C THR A 481 -2.10 18.03 -22.04
N LEU A 482 -1.65 17.99 -20.78
CA LEU A 482 -2.11 18.92 -19.75
C LEU A 482 -1.45 20.30 -19.85
N THR A 483 -0.31 20.40 -20.52
CA THR A 483 0.53 21.62 -20.58
C THR A 483 -0.07 22.76 -21.41
N ASP A 484 -0.97 22.45 -22.36
CA ASP A 484 -1.57 23.45 -23.27
C ASP A 484 -2.98 23.90 -22.85
N LEU A 485 -3.51 23.40 -21.73
CA LEU A 485 -4.86 23.73 -21.26
C LEU A 485 -4.94 25.17 -20.73
N ARG A 486 -5.57 26.06 -21.51
CA ARG A 486 -5.88 27.41 -21.05
C ARG A 486 -6.98 27.39 -20.01
N ARG A 487 -6.68 27.92 -18.83
CA ARG A 487 -7.64 28.09 -17.73
C ARG A 487 -8.70 29.15 -18.10
N PRO A 488 -10.01 28.85 -18.03
CA PRO A 488 -11.05 29.83 -18.27
C PRO A 488 -11.13 30.84 -17.11
N LYS A 489 -11.94 31.91 -17.28
CA LYS A 489 -12.20 32.89 -16.21
C LYS A 489 -13.08 32.30 -15.09
N THR A 490 -13.93 31.33 -15.43
CA THR A 490 -14.79 30.63 -14.49
C THR A 490 -14.00 29.48 -13.86
N GLU A 491 -14.16 29.28 -12.56
CA GLU A 491 -13.61 28.12 -11.86
C GLU A 491 -14.20 26.82 -12.44
N VAL A 492 -13.32 25.86 -12.75
CA VAL A 492 -13.69 24.54 -13.26
C VAL A 492 -13.59 23.55 -12.12
N MET A 493 -14.73 23.31 -11.46
CA MET A 493 -14.85 22.35 -10.37
C MET A 493 -15.35 20.99 -10.89
N MET A 494 -15.01 19.91 -10.18
CA MET A 494 -15.45 18.57 -10.53
C MET A 494 -16.71 18.13 -9.77
N ASN A 495 -17.40 17.15 -10.34
CA ASN A 495 -18.50 16.42 -9.70
C ASN A 495 -18.05 14.98 -9.47
N LEU A 496 -17.95 14.58 -8.21
CA LEU A 496 -17.37 13.31 -7.81
C LEU A 496 -18.27 12.59 -6.81
N GLY A 497 -18.48 11.29 -7.00
CA GLY A 497 -19.16 10.43 -6.03
C GLY A 497 -18.25 9.36 -5.42
N ASN A 498 -17.30 8.84 -6.20
CA ASN A 498 -16.42 7.77 -5.75
C ASN A 498 -15.15 8.33 -5.09
N PRO A 499 -14.92 8.08 -3.79
CA PRO A 499 -13.67 8.47 -3.11
C PRO A 499 -12.42 7.83 -3.68
N GLU A 500 -12.50 6.64 -4.29
CA GLU A 500 -11.35 5.92 -4.83
C GLU A 500 -10.69 6.64 -6.00
N ALA A 501 -11.49 7.32 -6.84
CA ALA A 501 -10.97 8.08 -7.97
C ALA A 501 -10.38 9.45 -7.57
N ALA A 502 -10.53 9.86 -6.30
CA ALA A 502 -10.24 11.22 -5.88
C ALA A 502 -8.76 11.60 -6.08
N PHE A 503 -7.82 10.74 -5.68
CA PHE A 503 -6.38 11.01 -5.81
C PHE A 503 -5.92 11.11 -7.27
N GLY A 504 -6.44 10.26 -8.15
CA GLY A 504 -6.12 10.30 -9.58
C GLY A 504 -6.68 11.56 -10.25
N LEU A 505 -7.94 11.90 -9.96
CA LEU A 505 -8.59 13.08 -10.51
C LEU A 505 -8.02 14.40 -9.98
N ALA A 506 -7.47 14.41 -8.76
CA ALA A 506 -6.81 15.58 -8.20
C ALA A 506 -5.61 16.05 -9.04
N MET A 507 -5.00 15.15 -9.82
CA MET A 507 -3.89 15.47 -10.71
C MET A 507 -4.33 16.25 -11.97
N VAL A 508 -5.62 16.19 -12.31
CA VAL A 508 -6.18 16.97 -13.42
C VAL A 508 -6.37 18.42 -12.99
N PRO A 509 -5.93 19.43 -13.77
CA PRO A 509 -6.13 20.83 -13.41
C PRO A 509 -7.59 21.15 -13.08
N ASN A 510 -7.85 21.60 -11.85
CA ASN A 510 -9.19 21.81 -11.31
C ASN A 510 -9.22 22.98 -10.31
N ASP A 511 -10.42 23.38 -9.89
CA ASP A 511 -10.68 24.38 -8.86
C ASP A 511 -11.36 23.78 -7.60
N GLY A 512 -11.22 22.47 -7.42
CA GLY A 512 -11.85 21.70 -6.34
C GLY A 512 -13.08 20.91 -6.80
N ILE A 513 -13.93 20.58 -5.83
CA ILE A 513 -15.15 19.81 -6.06
C ILE A 513 -16.38 20.70 -5.84
N GLY A 514 -17.16 20.89 -6.90
CA GLY A 514 -18.41 21.67 -6.86
C GLY A 514 -19.59 20.82 -6.39
N LEU A 515 -19.46 19.49 -6.48
CA LEU A 515 -20.45 18.54 -5.98
C LEU A 515 -19.79 17.19 -5.63
N ALA A 516 -19.64 16.92 -4.34
CA ALA A 516 -19.32 15.61 -3.80
C ALA A 516 -20.61 14.93 -3.34
N ARG A 517 -20.94 13.79 -3.95
CA ARG A 517 -22.19 13.04 -3.68
C ARG A 517 -21.94 11.94 -2.66
N MET A 518 -22.61 11.99 -1.51
CA MET A 518 -22.43 10.97 -0.47
C MET A 518 -23.22 9.68 -0.70
N GLU A 519 -24.15 9.64 -1.66
CA GLU A 519 -24.97 8.46 -1.92
C GLU A 519 -24.11 7.24 -2.32
N PHE A 520 -23.02 7.47 -3.06
CA PHE A 520 -22.10 6.40 -3.41
C PHE A 520 -21.38 5.85 -2.17
N ILE A 521 -20.96 6.72 -1.25
CA ILE A 521 -20.32 6.33 0.01
C ILE A 521 -21.28 5.44 0.82
N ILE A 522 -22.53 5.88 0.98
CA ILE A 522 -23.54 5.15 1.75
C ILE A 522 -23.91 3.82 1.08
N SER A 523 -24.16 3.80 -0.23
CA SER A 523 -24.58 2.58 -0.94
C SER A 523 -23.47 1.54 -1.09
N SER A 524 -22.22 1.97 -1.27
CA SER A 524 -21.11 1.08 -1.63
C SER A 524 -20.25 0.68 -0.44
N TYR A 525 -20.03 1.58 0.53
CA TYR A 525 -19.14 1.32 1.67
C TYR A 525 -19.91 1.04 2.96
N ILE A 526 -21.02 1.74 3.19
CA ILE A 526 -21.83 1.59 4.41
C ILE A 526 -22.88 0.48 4.25
N LYS A 527 -23.58 0.42 3.10
CA LYS A 527 -24.58 -0.59 2.70
C LYS A 527 -25.81 -0.76 3.62
N VAL A 528 -25.79 -0.18 4.82
CA VAL A 528 -26.83 -0.32 5.86
C VAL A 528 -27.59 1.00 6.02
N HIS A 529 -28.90 0.90 6.22
CA HIS A 529 -29.73 2.05 6.53
C HIS A 529 -29.33 2.67 7.89
N PRO A 530 -29.11 4.00 8.00
CA PRO A 530 -28.65 4.62 9.26
C PRO A 530 -29.57 4.32 10.44
N MET A 531 -30.89 4.39 10.24
CA MET A 531 -31.84 4.10 11.32
C MET A 531 -31.85 2.62 11.75
N ALA A 532 -31.39 1.69 10.90
CA ALA A 532 -31.24 0.29 11.27
C ALA A 532 -30.02 0.06 12.17
N LEU A 533 -29.01 0.93 12.09
CA LEU A 533 -27.85 0.93 12.97
C LEU A 533 -28.19 1.55 14.34
N ILE A 534 -29.08 2.54 14.36
CA ILE A 534 -29.54 3.21 15.60
C ILE A 534 -30.57 2.35 16.34
N HIS A 535 -31.53 1.77 15.61
CA HIS A 535 -32.63 0.98 16.16
C HIS A 535 -32.60 -0.48 15.63
N PRO A 536 -31.56 -1.27 15.99
CA PRO A 536 -31.39 -2.63 15.49
C PRO A 536 -32.51 -3.57 15.97
N ASP A 537 -33.22 -3.22 17.04
CA ASP A 537 -34.38 -3.93 17.58
C ASP A 537 -35.59 -3.93 16.64
N ARG A 538 -35.70 -2.92 15.76
CA ARG A 538 -36.78 -2.81 14.77
C ARG A 538 -36.59 -3.71 13.56
N VAL A 539 -35.37 -4.14 13.28
CA VAL A 539 -35.07 -5.12 12.24
C VAL A 539 -35.43 -6.49 12.79
N THR A 540 -36.41 -7.18 12.20
CA THR A 540 -36.88 -8.48 12.71
C THR A 540 -36.31 -9.68 11.98
N ASP A 541 -35.82 -9.50 10.76
CA ASP A 541 -35.21 -10.57 9.97
C ASP A 541 -33.80 -10.89 10.48
N GLU A 542 -33.61 -12.12 10.95
CA GLU A 542 -32.34 -12.59 11.49
C GLU A 542 -31.20 -12.64 10.46
N SER A 543 -31.51 -12.87 9.17
CA SER A 543 -30.50 -12.85 8.11
C SER A 543 -29.97 -11.43 7.87
N VAL A 544 -30.84 -10.42 7.97
CA VAL A 544 -30.48 -9.01 7.86
C VAL A 544 -29.65 -8.60 9.08
N LYS A 545 -30.05 -9.01 10.30
CA LYS A 545 -29.26 -8.75 11.52
C LYS A 545 -27.85 -9.34 11.43
N GLN A 546 -27.71 -10.58 10.97
CA GLN A 546 -26.40 -11.23 10.79
C GLN A 546 -25.54 -10.48 9.77
N SER A 547 -26.13 -10.03 8.66
CA SER A 547 -25.44 -9.25 7.64
C SER A 547 -24.94 -7.90 8.18
N ILE A 548 -25.80 -7.18 8.94
CA ILE A 548 -25.41 -5.93 9.63
C ILE A 548 -24.30 -6.20 10.65
N ALA A 549 -24.45 -7.23 11.48
CA ALA A 549 -23.46 -7.62 12.50
C ALA A 549 -22.08 -7.95 11.87
N SER A 550 -22.07 -8.55 10.68
CA SER A 550 -20.83 -8.82 9.95
C SER A 550 -20.17 -7.55 9.42
N LEU A 551 -20.94 -6.55 8.98
CA LEU A 551 -20.41 -5.27 8.46
C LEU A 551 -19.85 -4.39 9.57
N ILE A 552 -20.52 -4.35 10.72
CA ILE A 552 -20.10 -3.54 11.87
C ILE A 552 -19.08 -4.28 12.76
N TYR A 553 -18.67 -5.49 12.37
CA TYR A 553 -17.69 -6.25 13.14
C TYR A 553 -16.37 -5.48 13.24
N GLY A 554 -15.85 -5.34 14.46
CA GLY A 554 -14.61 -4.58 14.72
C GLY A 554 -14.83 -3.10 15.04
N TYR A 555 -16.06 -2.59 14.92
CA TYR A 555 -16.43 -1.25 15.36
C TYR A 555 -17.01 -1.30 16.78
N PRO A 556 -16.92 -0.20 17.55
CA PRO A 556 -17.54 -0.13 18.87
C PRO A 556 -19.05 -0.36 18.83
N ASP A 557 -19.72 0.22 17.83
CA ASP A 557 -21.15 0.07 17.56
C ASP A 557 -21.47 0.44 16.10
N GLY A 558 -22.75 0.26 15.71
CA GLY A 558 -23.21 0.56 14.36
C GLY A 558 -23.24 2.05 14.01
N MET A 559 -23.40 2.93 15.01
CA MET A 559 -23.38 4.38 14.77
C MET A 559 -21.96 4.86 14.44
N GLU A 560 -20.97 4.37 15.17
CA GLU A 560 -19.56 4.67 14.92
C GLU A 560 -19.09 4.11 13.58
N TYR A 561 -19.53 2.91 13.20
CA TYR A 561 -19.31 2.37 11.84
C TYR A 561 -19.80 3.34 10.76
N PHE A 562 -21.01 3.87 10.89
CA PHE A 562 -21.57 4.82 9.92
C PHE A 562 -20.75 6.12 9.86
N VAL A 563 -20.47 6.70 11.03
CA VAL A 563 -19.76 7.98 11.15
C VAL A 563 -18.35 7.87 10.59
N GLU A 564 -17.63 6.80 10.93
CA GLU A 564 -16.27 6.55 10.47
C GLU A 564 -16.22 6.35 8.96
N ARG A 565 -17.06 5.47 8.40
CA ARG A 565 -17.06 5.19 6.96
C ARG A 565 -17.47 6.39 6.12
N LEU A 566 -18.44 7.18 6.59
CA LEU A 566 -18.82 8.41 5.91
C LEU A 566 -17.72 9.47 5.99
N ALA A 567 -17.05 9.60 7.15
CA ALA A 567 -15.94 10.52 7.34
C ALA A 567 -14.72 10.11 6.49
N GLU A 568 -14.43 8.82 6.34
CA GLU A 568 -13.37 8.33 5.45
C GLU A 568 -13.66 8.69 3.99
N GLY A 569 -14.88 8.43 3.50
CA GLY A 569 -15.25 8.74 2.13
C GLY A 569 -15.21 10.25 1.82
N ALA A 570 -15.85 11.06 2.66
CA ALA A 570 -15.86 12.52 2.48
C ALA A 570 -14.48 13.14 2.74
N GLY A 571 -13.74 12.63 3.74
CA GLY A 571 -12.39 13.05 4.09
C GLY A 571 -11.38 12.74 3.00
N THR A 572 -11.47 11.57 2.36
CA THR A 572 -10.61 11.21 1.21
C THR A 572 -10.80 12.20 0.06
N ILE A 573 -12.04 12.53 -0.29
CA ILE A 573 -12.33 13.53 -1.33
C ILE A 573 -11.82 14.92 -0.91
N ALA A 574 -12.09 15.35 0.33
CA ALA A 574 -11.64 16.64 0.82
C ALA A 574 -10.10 16.76 0.87
N ALA A 575 -9.39 15.68 1.20
CA ALA A 575 -7.94 15.60 1.22
C ALA A 575 -7.33 15.64 -0.18
N ALA A 576 -7.89 14.89 -1.13
CA ALA A 576 -7.38 14.83 -2.50
C ALA A 576 -7.33 16.20 -3.19
N PHE A 577 -8.31 17.06 -2.92
CA PHE A 577 -8.42 18.39 -3.53
C PHE A 577 -7.95 19.52 -2.61
N TYR A 578 -7.37 19.22 -1.45
CA TYR A 578 -6.91 20.25 -0.52
C TYR A 578 -5.79 21.11 -1.14
N PRO A 579 -5.80 22.45 -0.96
CA PRO A 579 -6.72 23.25 -0.16
C PRO A 579 -7.95 23.78 -0.92
N ASN A 580 -8.19 23.35 -2.16
CA ASN A 580 -9.34 23.80 -2.96
C ASN A 580 -10.67 23.41 -2.28
N PRO A 581 -11.73 24.21 -2.46
CA PRO A 581 -13.03 23.95 -1.86
C PRO A 581 -13.63 22.63 -2.33
N VAL A 582 -14.25 21.90 -1.39
CA VAL A 582 -14.94 20.64 -1.65
C VAL A 582 -16.35 20.71 -1.11
N VAL A 583 -17.32 20.89 -2.00
CA VAL A 583 -18.74 21.02 -1.67
C VAL A 583 -19.37 19.63 -1.54
N VAL A 584 -19.55 19.15 -0.31
CA VAL A 584 -20.22 17.88 0.01
C VAL A 584 -21.71 18.10 0.16
N ARG A 585 -22.48 17.46 -0.72
CA ARG A 585 -23.94 17.45 -0.62
C ARG A 585 -24.37 16.41 0.41
N MET A 586 -25.15 16.84 1.40
CA MET A 586 -25.80 15.95 2.36
C MET A 586 -26.74 14.97 1.65
N SER A 587 -27.16 13.90 2.31
CA SER A 587 -27.83 12.78 1.65
C SER A 587 -29.13 13.19 0.96
N ASP A 588 -29.23 12.93 -0.35
CA ASP A 588 -30.42 13.23 -1.14
C ASP A 588 -31.10 11.95 -1.65
N PHE A 589 -30.98 10.86 -0.89
CA PHE A 589 -31.66 9.61 -1.19
C PHE A 589 -33.18 9.78 -1.12
N LYS A 590 -33.84 9.10 -2.05
CA LYS A 590 -35.29 8.88 -2.04
C LYS A 590 -35.64 7.73 -1.09
N THR A 591 -36.91 7.66 -0.70
CA THR A 591 -37.45 6.56 0.12
C THR A 591 -37.13 5.18 -0.42
N ASN A 592 -37.32 4.96 -1.73
CA ASN A 592 -37.05 3.68 -2.38
C ASN A 592 -35.57 3.31 -2.43
N GLU A 593 -34.67 4.29 -2.50
CA GLU A 593 -33.22 4.06 -2.48
C GLU A 593 -32.75 3.72 -1.07
N TYR A 594 -33.22 4.45 -0.05
CA TYR A 594 -32.97 4.06 1.36
C TYR A 594 -33.55 2.67 1.68
N ALA A 595 -34.74 2.34 1.16
CA ALA A 595 -35.38 1.04 1.36
C ALA A 595 -34.55 -0.12 0.81
N SER A 596 -33.71 0.13 -0.20
CA SER A 596 -32.84 -0.88 -0.82
C SER A 596 -31.59 -1.21 0.02
N LEU A 597 -31.24 -0.35 0.99
CA LEU A 597 -30.15 -0.63 1.93
C LEU A 597 -30.55 -1.73 2.91
N LEU A 598 -29.55 -2.41 3.49
CA LEU A 598 -29.80 -3.41 4.52
C LEU A 598 -30.58 -2.78 5.70
N GLY A 599 -31.71 -3.40 6.04
CA GLY A 599 -32.62 -2.91 7.08
C GLY A 599 -33.49 -1.72 6.69
N GLY A 600 -33.41 -1.20 5.46
CA GLY A 600 -34.11 0.02 5.03
C GLY A 600 -35.64 -0.09 4.98
N THR A 601 -36.17 -1.24 4.55
CA THR A 601 -37.63 -1.48 4.41
C THR A 601 -38.41 -1.35 5.72
N TYR A 602 -37.75 -1.40 6.88
CA TYR A 602 -38.37 -1.23 8.20
C TYR A 602 -38.60 0.23 8.60
N PHE A 603 -37.97 1.16 7.89
CA PHE A 603 -37.96 2.59 8.21
C PHE A 603 -38.54 3.46 7.09
N GLU A 604 -38.57 2.95 5.86
CA GLU A 604 -38.96 3.72 4.68
C GLU A 604 -40.42 3.42 4.26
N PRO A 605 -41.29 4.45 4.15
CA PRO A 605 -42.64 4.27 3.65
C PRO A 605 -42.65 4.09 2.12
N GLU A 606 -43.65 3.38 1.61
CA GLU A 606 -43.93 3.36 0.17
C GLU A 606 -44.51 4.70 -0.29
N GLU A 607 -43.91 5.28 -1.33
CA GLU A 607 -44.37 6.53 -1.94
C GLU A 607 -44.72 6.30 -3.40
N ALA A 608 -45.84 6.88 -3.84
CA ALA A 608 -46.23 6.82 -5.25
C ALA A 608 -45.23 7.54 -6.17
N ASN A 609 -44.59 8.62 -5.69
CA ASN A 609 -43.60 9.40 -6.44
C ASN A 609 -42.41 9.79 -5.55
N PRO A 610 -41.41 8.89 -5.38
CA PRO A 610 -40.25 9.14 -4.53
C PRO A 610 -39.41 10.38 -4.92
N MET A 611 -39.47 10.80 -6.20
CA MET A 611 -38.78 12.00 -6.68
C MET A 611 -39.23 13.30 -5.99
N LEU A 612 -40.51 13.37 -5.58
CA LEU A 612 -41.12 14.53 -4.94
C LEU A 612 -41.40 14.29 -3.45
N GLY A 613 -41.10 13.09 -2.96
CA GLY A 613 -41.48 12.59 -1.65
C GLY A 613 -40.53 13.02 -0.53
N PHE A 614 -40.43 12.17 0.49
CA PHE A 614 -39.58 12.37 1.65
C PHE A 614 -38.10 12.20 1.25
N ARG A 615 -37.41 13.33 1.02
CA ARG A 615 -35.97 13.42 0.65
C ARG A 615 -35.40 14.81 0.93
N GLY A 616 -34.07 14.92 0.94
CA GLY A 616 -33.32 16.17 1.17
C GLY A 616 -33.74 16.89 2.45
N ALA A 617 -33.77 18.22 2.43
CA ALA A 617 -34.01 19.08 3.61
C ALA A 617 -35.16 18.61 4.52
N SER A 618 -36.30 18.19 3.95
CA SER A 618 -37.46 17.76 4.75
C SER A 618 -37.22 16.51 5.59
N ARG A 619 -36.20 15.70 5.27
CA ARG A 619 -35.83 14.54 6.09
C ARG A 619 -35.04 14.95 7.33
N TYR A 620 -34.18 15.94 7.20
CA TYR A 620 -33.12 16.20 8.16
C TYR A 620 -33.64 16.65 9.52
N TYR A 621 -34.72 17.43 9.55
CA TYR A 621 -35.34 17.89 10.78
C TYR A 621 -36.55 17.05 11.20
N ASP A 622 -37.02 16.09 10.41
CA ASP A 622 -38.21 15.28 10.70
C ASP A 622 -37.87 14.16 11.70
N ASP A 623 -38.73 13.92 12.69
CA ASP A 623 -38.48 12.95 13.78
C ASP A 623 -38.26 11.52 13.27
N ARG A 624 -38.72 11.18 12.05
CA ARG A 624 -38.50 9.86 11.44
C ARG A 624 -37.04 9.60 11.05
N TYR A 625 -36.24 10.66 10.82
CA TYR A 625 -34.87 10.53 10.30
C TYR A 625 -33.85 11.46 10.98
N ARG A 626 -34.26 12.37 11.86
CA ARG A 626 -33.37 13.34 12.53
C ARG A 626 -32.13 12.69 13.16
N GLU A 627 -32.28 11.50 13.76
CA GLU A 627 -31.14 10.76 14.34
C GLU A 627 -30.16 10.24 13.27
N GLY A 628 -30.65 9.83 12.09
CA GLY A 628 -29.81 9.48 10.95
C GLY A 628 -29.03 10.69 10.41
N PHE A 629 -29.69 11.84 10.31
CA PHE A 629 -29.03 13.10 9.93
C PHE A 629 -27.97 13.53 10.96
N ALA A 630 -28.18 13.29 12.25
CA ALA A 630 -27.19 13.52 13.29
C ALA A 630 -25.90 12.71 13.07
N LEU A 631 -25.99 11.47 12.55
CA LEU A 631 -24.80 10.69 12.18
C LEU A 631 -24.04 11.30 11.00
N GLU A 632 -24.74 11.80 9.98
CA GLU A 632 -24.10 12.52 8.87
C GLU A 632 -23.38 13.79 9.36
N CYS A 633 -24.02 14.56 10.25
CA CYS A 633 -23.42 15.74 10.86
C CYS A 633 -22.16 15.40 11.66
N ARG A 634 -22.20 14.32 12.47
CA ARG A 634 -21.02 13.83 13.21
C ARG A 634 -19.86 13.50 12.28
N ALA A 635 -20.13 12.86 11.14
CA ALA A 635 -19.10 12.54 10.15
C ALA A 635 -18.47 13.81 9.55
N MET A 636 -19.29 14.78 9.11
CA MET A 636 -18.77 16.03 8.55
C MET A 636 -17.97 16.86 9.58
N LYS A 637 -18.43 16.85 10.84
CA LYS A 637 -17.72 17.48 11.94
C LYS A 637 -16.35 16.83 12.17
N ARG A 638 -16.28 15.49 12.18
CA ARG A 638 -15.02 14.74 12.29
C ARG A 638 -14.04 15.10 11.16
N VAL A 639 -14.52 15.18 9.91
CA VAL A 639 -13.67 15.58 8.77
C VAL A 639 -13.08 16.99 8.96
N ARG A 640 -13.89 17.95 9.42
CA ARG A 640 -13.41 19.33 9.60
C ARG A 640 -12.53 19.51 10.83
N GLU A 641 -12.93 18.97 11.98
CA GLU A 641 -12.33 19.27 13.28
C GLU A 641 -11.26 18.27 13.70
N GLU A 642 -11.44 16.97 13.44
CA GLU A 642 -10.47 15.94 13.82
C GLU A 642 -9.43 15.72 12.71
N MET A 643 -9.85 15.65 11.43
CA MET A 643 -8.95 15.48 10.28
C MET A 643 -8.36 16.81 9.78
N GLY A 644 -8.92 17.96 10.19
CA GLY A 644 -8.44 19.29 9.82
C GLY A 644 -8.80 19.77 8.41
N LEU A 645 -9.72 19.08 7.73
CA LEU A 645 -10.09 19.35 6.33
C LEU A 645 -11.15 20.45 6.24
N THR A 646 -10.71 21.67 6.54
CA THR A 646 -11.55 22.88 6.59
C THR A 646 -12.01 23.40 5.22
N ASN A 647 -11.55 22.79 4.13
CA ASN A 647 -12.04 23.03 2.77
C ASN A 647 -13.38 22.33 2.46
N LEU A 648 -13.90 21.48 3.36
CA LEU A 648 -15.20 20.82 3.20
C LEU A 648 -16.38 21.78 3.42
N ILE A 649 -17.13 22.09 2.38
CA ILE A 649 -18.34 22.91 2.42
C ILE A 649 -19.56 21.99 2.48
N ILE A 650 -20.54 22.29 3.32
CA ILE A 650 -21.78 21.50 3.38
C ILE A 650 -22.81 22.08 2.42
N MET A 651 -23.45 21.23 1.62
CA MET A 651 -24.52 21.62 0.70
C MET A 651 -25.82 20.90 1.03
N ILE A 652 -26.89 21.66 1.21
CA ILE A 652 -28.22 21.16 1.57
C ILE A 652 -29.09 20.99 0.30
N PRO A 653 -29.48 19.76 -0.06
CA PRO A 653 -30.35 19.48 -1.20
C PRO A 653 -31.83 19.65 -0.87
N PHE A 654 -32.63 19.79 -1.93
CA PHE A 654 -34.07 19.64 -1.96
C PHE A 654 -34.85 20.46 -0.93
N CYS A 655 -34.36 21.66 -0.65
CA CYS A 655 -34.98 22.59 0.29
C CYS A 655 -36.09 23.37 -0.41
N ARG A 656 -37.36 23.13 -0.01
CA ARG A 656 -38.55 23.58 -0.75
C ARG A 656 -39.03 24.95 -0.31
N ARG A 657 -38.83 25.30 0.97
CA ARG A 657 -39.31 26.54 1.59
C ARG A 657 -38.23 27.15 2.47
N VAL A 658 -38.24 28.47 2.62
CA VAL A 658 -37.30 29.20 3.49
C VAL A 658 -37.34 28.69 4.94
N GLU A 659 -38.53 28.31 5.42
CA GLU A 659 -38.66 27.74 6.77
C GLU A 659 -37.97 26.38 6.90
N GLU A 660 -38.00 25.53 5.88
CA GLU A 660 -37.24 24.27 5.87
C GLU A 660 -35.74 24.55 5.95
N ALA A 661 -35.24 25.58 5.23
CA ALA A 661 -33.84 25.97 5.30
C ALA A 661 -33.44 26.36 6.73
N ARG A 662 -34.26 27.17 7.41
CA ARG A 662 -34.02 27.57 8.80
C ARG A 662 -34.01 26.38 9.76
N GLN A 663 -34.95 25.45 9.60
CA GLN A 663 -35.01 24.23 10.40
C GLN A 663 -33.75 23.36 10.22
N VAL A 664 -33.27 23.19 8.99
CA VAL A 664 -32.03 22.44 8.72
C VAL A 664 -30.81 23.14 9.32
N ILE A 665 -30.71 24.47 9.21
CA ILE A 665 -29.61 25.25 9.82
C ILE A 665 -29.62 25.13 11.34
N GLU A 666 -30.80 25.18 11.97
CA GLU A 666 -30.94 24.96 13.41
C GLU A 666 -30.50 23.54 13.79
N GLU A 667 -30.91 22.54 13.01
CA GLU A 667 -30.57 21.14 13.26
C GLU A 667 -29.07 20.85 13.09
N LEU A 668 -28.42 21.43 12.06
CA LEU A 668 -26.96 21.43 11.94
C LEU A 668 -26.30 22.06 13.19
N GLY A 669 -26.84 23.19 13.65
CA GLY A 669 -26.35 23.89 14.84
C GLY A 669 -26.49 23.09 16.14
N LYS A 670 -27.55 22.26 16.27
CA LYS A 670 -27.71 21.31 17.39
C LYS A 670 -26.66 20.21 17.36
N ASN A 671 -26.26 19.79 16.16
CA ASN A 671 -25.22 18.79 15.93
C ASN A 671 -23.80 19.39 15.89
N GLY A 672 -23.63 20.68 16.23
CA GLY A 672 -22.33 21.33 16.36
C GLY A 672 -21.73 21.83 15.04
N LEU A 673 -22.53 22.00 13.99
CA LEU A 673 -22.13 22.57 12.71
C LEU A 673 -22.83 23.92 12.51
N ARG A 674 -22.17 25.02 12.87
CA ARG A 674 -22.71 26.39 12.77
C ARG A 674 -21.99 27.18 11.68
N ARG A 675 -22.77 27.84 10.82
CA ARG A 675 -22.25 28.72 9.75
C ARG A 675 -21.28 29.76 10.35
N GLY A 676 -20.08 29.86 9.79
CA GLY A 676 -19.02 30.78 10.23
C GLY A 676 -18.10 30.24 11.33
N GLU A 677 -18.53 29.29 12.15
CA GLU A 677 -17.63 28.65 13.13
C GLU A 677 -16.61 27.78 12.42
N ASN A 678 -15.32 27.91 12.78
CA ASN A 678 -14.21 27.24 12.11
C ASN A 678 -14.23 27.40 10.57
N GLY A 679 -14.74 28.55 10.08
CA GLY A 679 -14.87 28.84 8.65
C GLY A 679 -15.88 27.97 7.90
N LEU A 680 -16.82 27.30 8.60
CA LEU A 680 -17.83 26.47 7.96
C LEU A 680 -18.73 27.31 7.06
N GLN A 681 -18.76 26.94 5.78
CA GLN A 681 -19.72 27.44 4.81
C GLN A 681 -20.83 26.41 4.63
N ILE A 682 -22.06 26.91 4.45
CA ILE A 682 -23.24 26.09 4.18
C ILE A 682 -23.89 26.65 2.92
N TYR A 683 -23.97 25.82 1.90
CA TYR A 683 -24.59 26.12 0.61
C TYR A 683 -25.95 25.43 0.52
N GLN A 684 -26.80 25.95 -0.35
CA GLN A 684 -28.07 25.33 -0.71
C GLN A 684 -28.03 24.96 -2.19
N MET A 685 -28.58 23.79 -2.52
CA MET A 685 -28.83 23.43 -3.90
C MET A 685 -30.02 24.21 -4.45
N CYS A 686 -29.79 25.07 -5.44
CA CYS A 686 -30.86 25.79 -6.13
C CYS A 686 -31.45 24.92 -7.26
N GLU A 687 -32.33 24.00 -6.90
CA GLU A 687 -32.88 22.98 -7.82
C GLU A 687 -34.41 22.94 -7.89
N ILE A 688 -35.10 23.71 -7.04
CA ILE A 688 -36.57 23.79 -7.02
C ILE A 688 -36.99 25.17 -7.53
N PRO A 689 -38.06 25.29 -8.35
CA PRO A 689 -38.48 26.59 -8.88
C PRO A 689 -38.69 27.67 -7.82
N ASN A 690 -39.18 27.29 -6.63
CA ASN A 690 -39.37 28.23 -5.52
C ASN A 690 -38.04 28.86 -5.05
N ASN A 691 -36.92 28.16 -5.16
CA ASN A 691 -35.59 28.66 -4.77
C ASN A 691 -35.18 29.81 -5.67
N VAL A 692 -35.51 29.73 -6.96
CA VAL A 692 -35.25 30.81 -7.92
C VAL A 692 -36.20 31.99 -7.69
N VAL A 693 -37.49 31.71 -7.44
CA VAL A 693 -38.50 32.75 -7.22
C VAL A 693 -38.24 33.55 -5.94
N GLN A 694 -37.70 32.89 -4.90
CA GLN A 694 -37.43 33.50 -3.59
C GLN A 694 -35.93 33.52 -3.26
N ILE A 695 -35.07 33.69 -4.27
CA ILE A 695 -33.62 33.53 -4.12
C ILE A 695 -33.02 34.41 -3.03
N ASP A 696 -33.49 35.66 -2.89
CA ASP A 696 -33.02 36.58 -1.86
C ASP A 696 -33.33 36.05 -0.45
N ALA A 697 -34.55 35.55 -0.23
CA ALA A 697 -34.97 35.04 1.07
C ALA A 697 -34.30 33.71 1.45
N PHE A 698 -33.89 32.91 0.46
CA PHE A 698 -33.08 31.72 0.68
C PHE A 698 -31.59 32.03 0.91
N SER A 699 -31.12 33.20 0.43
CA SER A 699 -29.72 33.62 0.56
C SER A 699 -29.39 34.21 1.94
N GLU A 700 -30.39 34.72 2.67
CA GLU A 700 -30.29 35.15 4.07
C GLU A 700 -30.01 33.96 5.02
#